data_AF-A0A8D1W5B2-F1
#
_entry.id   AF-A0A8D1W5B2-F1
#
_cell.length_a   1.000
_cell.length_b   1.000
_cell.length_c   1.000
_cell.angle_alpha   90.00
_cell.angle_beta   90.00
_cell.angle_gamma   90.00
#
_symmetry.space_group_name_H-M   'P 1'
#
loop_
_entity.id
_entity.type
_entity.pdbx_description
1 polymer ?
#
loop_
_entity_poly.entity_id
_entity_poly.type
_entity_poly.pdbx_seq_one_letter_code
_entity_poly.pdbx_strand_id
1 'polypeptide(L)'
;MDVQETSKLLDEELYSRQLYVLGLPAMERIQGAKVLLSGLQGLGAEIAKNLVLMGIGSLTLHDPHPTCWSDLAAQFFLSEQDLGRSRAEASQELLAKLNGAVQVCIHKGDITEDLLLHFQVVVLTALKLEEQLKVGSFCHKHGICFLVADTRGLVGQLFCDFGENFTVQEPTEAEPLTAAIQHISQGSPGILTLREQADAHHFHNGDLVTFSGIEGMVELNNCAPWPLRVREDGTLEIEDTSTFSRYLRGGVITEVKKSKTVSHEPLDVALLQPRVVAQSSQEVHRAHCLHQAFRALHKFQELSGRRPQPWDPVDTEMVVDLARALEPLKGTEGEPLEEQLDEALVRTVALSSAGSLSPMAAMLGAVAAQEVLKAISRKFMPLDQWLYFDALDCLPEDGESFPNPEDYAPRGCRYDGQIAVFGAHFQERLSHQHYLLVGAGAIGCELLKGFALVGLGAGGSGGVTVADMDHVERSNLSRQFLFRPQDIGRLKAEVAAEAAHRLNSDLLVTPLPYQLDPTTEHIYGDNFFSSVDGVAAALDSFQARRYVAARCTHYLKPLLEAGTKGTWGSACVFVPHLTEGYRAPASAAASEDTSYPICTVRHFPSTAEHTLQWARDEFEGLFRLFAETINRHQQALTPPADLDGPQMLNLLQVVLGVLRERPQTWRDCVVWALGHWQLRFHYGIEQLLRHFPPDKVLEDGTPFWSGPKQCPQPLEFDASQDMHLLFVLAAANLYAQMHGLPGSQDQTALKDLLQLLPLPDPQYLAPIFASDLELTLASAEFGPERLKKLREALETWRMGAPLKPLMFEKDDDSNFHVDFVVAAASLRAQNYGIPPANRAKSKQIVGRIIPAIATTTAAVAGLVCLELYKVVGGPRPLTAFRHSYLHLAENYFSRWVPSAPAIQKFHDLKWTCWDRLEVPAGQPMRTLESLLAHLQELHELRVRMLLHGPALLYSAGWSPEKRAHHLSLSRTAAEHPTSVLASHTRSQASPVPSGAGQESCQAECCACPCRSPRQACQLLFELQQERCGEGREGRPAEPLPSARLSGSSLSVAPAAAAATAPTSGSPAPPLGAAANGAGTGLMWPRPLGPAGWETRRPLPTPQQPWGGGAEQGPRAGQCPASESSKSWAVELTPNSLQDSGQAASLRLAQVLQTPSKPTQALMLNSIQEPEGSIEGFMEAPRMETPQALGSVMSLHFDGRAQDSRTGRDYLFNTHTGARRWL
;
A
#
# COMPACT_ATOMS: atom_id res chain seq x y z
N MET A 1 -2.64 -50.32 8.21
CA MET A 1 -3.35 -49.36 7.34
C MET A 1 -2.26 -48.57 6.67
N ASP A 2 -2.16 -48.68 5.36
CA ASP A 2 -1.01 -48.17 4.63
C ASP A 2 -1.13 -46.65 4.50
N VAL A 3 -0.17 -45.94 5.08
CA VAL A 3 0.03 -44.52 4.80
C VAL A 3 0.64 -44.47 3.41
N GLN A 4 -0.13 -44.02 2.42
CA GLN A 4 0.43 -43.77 1.09
C GLN A 4 1.48 -42.65 1.23
N GLU A 5 2.72 -42.94 0.86
CA GLU A 5 3.75 -41.94 0.62
C GLU A 5 3.44 -41.17 -0.67
N THR A 6 2.36 -40.39 -0.64
CA THR A 6 2.22 -39.26 -1.57
C THR A 6 3.35 -38.30 -1.25
N SER A 7 4.32 -38.18 -2.16
CA SER A 7 5.25 -37.05 -2.17
C SER A 7 4.44 -35.77 -1.95
N LYS A 8 4.79 -34.98 -0.93
CA LYS A 8 4.12 -33.70 -0.64
C LYS A 8 4.49 -32.68 -1.71
N LEU A 9 3.82 -32.76 -2.85
CA LEU A 9 3.84 -31.70 -3.86
C LEU A 9 3.42 -30.38 -3.21
N LEU A 10 4.12 -29.30 -3.57
CA LEU A 10 3.84 -27.97 -3.06
C LEU A 10 2.44 -27.50 -3.50
N ASP A 11 1.67 -26.92 -2.58
CA ASP A 11 0.38 -26.31 -2.87
C ASP A 11 0.58 -24.95 -3.56
N GLU A 12 0.86 -24.99 -4.87
CA GLU A 12 1.13 -23.78 -5.67
C GLU A 12 -0.01 -22.77 -5.65
N GLU A 13 -1.27 -23.20 -5.43
CA GLU A 13 -2.43 -22.33 -5.33
C GLU A 13 -2.43 -21.55 -4.00
N LEU A 14 -2.22 -22.23 -2.87
CA LEU A 14 -2.09 -21.62 -1.53
C LEU A 14 -0.87 -20.68 -1.45
N TYR A 15 0.29 -21.14 -1.90
CA TYR A 15 1.56 -20.41 -1.80
C TYR A 15 1.84 -19.48 -2.99
N SER A 16 0.93 -19.39 -3.98
CA SER A 16 1.10 -18.65 -5.24
C SER A 16 1.82 -17.30 -5.10
N ARG A 17 1.38 -16.44 -4.17
CA ARG A 17 1.91 -15.07 -4.01
C ARG A 17 3.25 -15.01 -3.26
N GLN A 18 3.55 -16.04 -2.47
CA GLN A 18 4.82 -16.24 -1.76
C GLN A 18 5.87 -16.90 -2.68
N LEU A 19 5.44 -17.76 -3.60
CA LEU A 19 6.28 -18.36 -4.63
C LEU A 19 6.95 -17.31 -5.52
N TYR A 20 6.25 -16.22 -5.89
CA TYR A 20 6.83 -15.09 -6.62
C TYR A 20 7.79 -14.20 -5.79
N VAL A 21 8.02 -14.52 -4.50
CA VAL A 21 9.02 -13.84 -3.63
C VAL A 21 10.21 -14.76 -3.38
N LEU A 22 9.92 -16.01 -2.99
CA LEU A 22 10.94 -16.96 -2.54
C LEU A 22 11.46 -17.86 -3.67
N GLY A 23 10.59 -18.27 -4.59
CA GLY A 23 10.89 -19.29 -5.60
C GLY A 23 10.74 -20.73 -5.08
N LEU A 24 10.52 -21.68 -5.99
CA LEU A 24 10.27 -23.09 -5.66
C LEU A 24 11.40 -23.74 -4.81
N PRO A 25 12.70 -23.60 -5.13
CA PRO A 25 13.76 -24.26 -4.34
C PRO A 25 13.87 -23.75 -2.89
N ALA A 26 13.46 -22.50 -2.63
CA ALA A 26 13.36 -21.95 -1.29
C ALA A 26 12.16 -22.53 -0.53
N MET A 27 11.01 -22.69 -1.20
CA MET A 27 9.81 -23.29 -0.62
C MET A 27 10.01 -24.76 -0.23
N GLU A 28 10.71 -25.55 -1.06
CA GLU A 28 11.05 -26.94 -0.74
C GLU A 28 11.90 -27.05 0.53
N ARG A 29 12.92 -26.17 0.68
CA ARG A 29 13.73 -26.09 1.91
C ARG A 29 12.90 -25.67 3.14
N ILE A 30 11.96 -24.75 2.96
CA ILE A 30 11.01 -24.32 4.00
C ILE A 30 10.15 -25.49 4.47
N GLN A 31 9.53 -26.24 3.56
CA GLN A 31 8.69 -27.40 3.90
C GLN A 31 9.45 -28.56 4.57
N GLY A 32 10.78 -28.64 4.41
CA GLY A 32 11.62 -29.61 5.11
C GLY A 32 12.05 -29.19 6.52
N ALA A 33 11.91 -27.92 6.89
CA ALA A 33 12.59 -27.35 8.06
C ALA A 33 11.91 -27.61 9.41
N LYS A 34 12.73 -27.68 10.45
CA LYS A 34 12.33 -27.79 11.86
C LYS A 34 12.82 -26.58 12.65
N VAL A 35 11.90 -25.85 13.27
CA VAL A 35 12.19 -24.65 14.07
C VAL A 35 11.77 -24.89 15.53
N LEU A 36 12.63 -24.51 16.48
CA LEU A 36 12.28 -24.38 17.90
C LEU A 36 12.01 -22.90 18.19
N LEU A 37 10.86 -22.61 18.78
CA LEU A 37 10.50 -21.28 19.28
C LEU A 37 10.25 -21.34 20.79
N SER A 38 11.05 -20.62 21.56
CA SER A 38 10.91 -20.50 23.01
C SER A 38 10.36 -19.12 23.38
N GLY A 39 9.34 -19.11 24.24
CA GLY A 39 8.58 -17.92 24.62
C GLY A 39 7.44 -17.63 23.65
N LEU A 40 6.20 -17.68 24.16
CA LEU A 40 4.94 -17.48 23.41
C LEU A 40 4.12 -16.31 23.97
N GLN A 41 4.81 -15.24 24.42
CA GLN A 41 4.21 -13.89 24.53
C GLN A 41 3.86 -13.36 23.12
N GLY A 42 3.26 -12.17 23.02
CA GLY A 42 2.83 -11.59 21.73
C GLY A 42 3.88 -11.63 20.60
N LEU A 43 5.14 -11.31 20.92
CA LEU A 43 6.26 -11.38 19.96
C LEU A 43 6.47 -12.80 19.41
N GLY A 44 6.47 -13.81 20.28
CA GLY A 44 6.56 -15.21 19.88
C GLY A 44 5.33 -15.68 19.09
N ALA A 45 4.13 -15.21 19.44
CA ALA A 45 2.91 -15.51 18.68
C ALA A 45 2.94 -14.96 17.25
N GLU A 46 3.49 -13.76 17.04
CA GLU A 46 3.70 -13.19 15.70
C GLU A 46 4.73 -13.98 14.90
N ILE A 47 5.84 -14.40 15.52
CA ILE A 47 6.84 -15.28 14.88
C ILE A 47 6.17 -16.61 14.49
N ALA A 48 5.46 -17.25 15.41
CA ALA A 48 4.76 -18.51 15.17
C ALA A 48 3.69 -18.40 14.06
N LYS A 49 2.86 -17.36 14.09
CA LYS A 49 1.87 -17.07 13.03
C LYS A 49 2.55 -17.01 11.67
N ASN A 50 3.56 -16.18 11.53
CA ASN A 50 4.24 -15.98 10.25
C ASN A 50 4.90 -17.28 9.77
N LEU A 51 5.64 -18.00 10.62
CA LEU A 51 6.28 -19.26 10.23
C LEU A 51 5.29 -20.33 9.77
N VAL A 52 4.16 -20.49 10.47
CA VAL A 52 3.12 -21.46 10.10
C VAL A 52 2.43 -21.07 8.79
N LEU A 53 2.10 -19.79 8.58
CA LEU A 53 1.53 -19.31 7.31
C LEU A 53 2.47 -19.55 6.13
N MET A 54 3.78 -19.37 6.34
CA MET A 54 4.81 -19.54 5.32
C MET A 54 5.17 -21.01 5.03
N GLY A 55 4.62 -21.96 5.78
CA GLY A 55 4.66 -23.39 5.44
C GLY A 55 5.91 -24.14 5.89
N ILE A 56 6.55 -23.75 7.00
CA ILE A 56 7.69 -24.52 7.54
C ILE A 56 7.29 -25.97 7.88
N GLY A 57 8.20 -26.94 7.73
CA GLY A 57 7.88 -28.36 7.96
C GLY A 57 7.33 -28.66 9.35
N SER A 58 7.98 -28.15 10.40
CA SER A 58 7.52 -28.26 11.79
C SER A 58 7.97 -27.11 12.68
N LEU A 59 7.10 -26.72 13.61
CA LEU A 59 7.33 -25.71 14.64
C LEU A 59 7.14 -26.34 16.02
N THR A 60 8.19 -26.42 16.83
CA THR A 60 8.10 -26.82 18.23
C THR A 60 8.01 -25.56 19.10
N LEU A 61 6.91 -25.44 19.84
CA LEU A 61 6.67 -24.37 20.81
C LEU A 61 7.20 -24.80 22.19
N HIS A 62 7.95 -23.94 22.85
CA HIS A 62 8.35 -24.09 24.24
C HIS A 62 7.96 -22.84 25.04
N ASP A 63 6.90 -22.94 25.85
CA ASP A 63 6.63 -21.94 26.88
C ASP A 63 5.80 -22.55 28.03
N PRO A 64 6.44 -23.01 29.11
CA PRO A 64 5.75 -23.59 30.26
C PRO A 64 5.07 -22.53 31.14
N HIS A 65 5.31 -21.24 30.92
CA HIS A 65 4.75 -20.18 31.77
C HIS A 65 3.23 -20.05 31.60
N PRO A 66 2.51 -19.72 32.69
CA PRO A 66 1.09 -19.45 32.64
C PRO A 66 0.79 -18.14 31.90
N THR A 67 -0.26 -18.15 31.07
CA THR A 67 -0.90 -16.96 30.49
C THR A 67 -1.30 -15.98 31.59
N CYS A 68 -0.95 -14.69 31.43
CA CYS A 68 -1.39 -13.61 32.30
C CYS A 68 -2.10 -12.48 31.52
N TRP A 69 -2.73 -11.56 32.24
CA TRP A 69 -3.45 -10.42 31.66
C TRP A 69 -2.60 -9.59 30.67
N SER A 70 -1.32 -9.37 30.99
CA SER A 70 -0.41 -8.60 30.15
C SER A 70 -0.03 -9.29 28.83
N ASP A 71 -0.21 -10.62 28.70
CA ASP A 71 0.01 -11.32 27.43
C ASP A 71 -1.10 -10.97 26.40
N LEU A 72 -2.35 -10.81 26.86
CA LEU A 72 -3.53 -10.58 26.02
C LEU A 72 -3.52 -9.24 25.25
N ALA A 73 -2.62 -8.31 25.63
CA ALA A 73 -2.39 -7.05 24.93
C ALA A 73 -1.63 -7.20 23.59
N ALA A 74 -1.03 -8.37 23.36
CA ALA A 74 -0.26 -8.65 22.14
C ALA A 74 -0.41 -10.09 21.60
N GLN A 75 -0.97 -11.03 22.37
CA GLN A 75 -1.04 -12.46 22.04
C GLN A 75 -2.49 -12.85 21.61
N PHE A 76 -2.71 -12.89 20.29
CA PHE A 76 -4.01 -13.08 19.64
C PHE A 76 -4.49 -14.54 19.54
N PHE A 77 -3.72 -15.51 20.02
CA PHE A 77 -4.19 -16.89 20.22
C PHE A 77 -4.70 -17.15 21.65
N LEU A 78 -4.50 -16.20 22.58
CA LEU A 78 -4.91 -16.34 23.97
C LEU A 78 -6.20 -15.56 24.24
N SER A 79 -7.00 -16.08 25.16
CA SER A 79 -8.26 -15.51 25.60
C SER A 79 -8.38 -15.58 27.13
N GLU A 80 -9.37 -14.93 27.74
CA GLU A 80 -9.46 -14.85 29.21
C GLU A 80 -9.66 -16.21 29.90
N GLN A 81 -10.29 -17.16 29.20
CA GLN A 81 -10.39 -18.58 29.60
C GLN A 81 -9.04 -19.31 29.65
N ASP A 82 -7.96 -18.73 29.10
CA ASP A 82 -6.62 -19.33 29.05
C ASP A 82 -5.71 -18.86 30.18
N LEU A 83 -6.14 -17.89 31.01
CA LEU A 83 -5.39 -17.40 32.16
C LEU A 83 -4.98 -18.57 33.08
N GLY A 84 -3.69 -18.66 33.38
CA GLY A 84 -3.12 -19.76 34.17
C GLY A 84 -2.75 -21.04 33.40
N ARG A 85 -3.19 -21.21 32.14
CA ARG A 85 -2.72 -22.32 31.26
C ARG A 85 -1.34 -22.00 30.68
N SER A 86 -0.54 -23.01 30.31
CA SER A 86 0.69 -22.77 29.53
C SER A 86 0.36 -22.05 28.21
N ARG A 87 1.12 -20.99 27.90
CA ARG A 87 0.94 -20.22 26.65
C ARG A 87 1.15 -21.07 25.40
N ALA A 88 2.10 -22.00 25.43
CA ALA A 88 2.31 -22.95 24.33
C ALA A 88 1.14 -23.95 24.20
N GLU A 89 0.63 -24.49 25.32
CA GLU A 89 -0.51 -25.42 25.30
C GLU A 89 -1.82 -24.77 24.85
N ALA A 90 -2.06 -23.51 25.20
CA ALA A 90 -3.24 -22.77 24.76
C ALA A 90 -3.17 -22.38 23.28
N SER A 91 -1.99 -22.01 22.77
CA SER A 91 -1.83 -21.51 21.39
C SER A 91 -1.79 -22.60 20.31
N GLN A 92 -1.37 -23.84 20.64
CA GLN A 92 -1.01 -24.86 19.64
C GLN A 92 -2.13 -25.19 18.65
N GLU A 93 -3.37 -25.37 19.12
CA GLU A 93 -4.49 -25.78 18.27
C GLU A 93 -4.89 -24.68 17.28
N LEU A 94 -4.84 -23.42 17.73
CA LEU A 94 -5.17 -22.25 16.90
C LEU A 94 -4.07 -21.94 15.88
N LEU A 95 -2.80 -22.15 16.25
CA LEU A 95 -1.66 -22.11 15.33
C LEU A 95 -1.76 -23.20 14.26
N ALA A 96 -1.99 -24.46 14.65
CA ALA A 96 -2.12 -25.58 13.70
C ALA A 96 -3.27 -25.38 12.70
N LYS A 97 -4.36 -24.69 13.12
CA LYS A 97 -5.49 -24.31 12.26
C LYS A 97 -5.17 -23.23 11.22
N LEU A 98 -4.01 -22.57 11.25
CA LEU A 98 -3.59 -21.64 10.19
C LEU A 98 -3.14 -22.38 8.93
N ASN A 99 -2.42 -23.50 9.09
CA ASN A 99 -1.86 -24.24 7.96
C ASN A 99 -1.70 -25.73 8.30
N GLY A 100 -2.64 -26.56 7.84
CA GLY A 100 -2.66 -28.00 8.09
C GLY A 100 -1.50 -28.79 7.48
N ALA A 101 -0.64 -28.17 6.66
CA ALA A 101 0.57 -28.81 6.15
C ALA A 101 1.72 -28.84 7.18
N VAL A 102 1.68 -27.92 8.17
CA VAL A 102 2.73 -27.65 9.17
C VAL A 102 2.49 -28.42 10.46
N GLN A 103 3.51 -29.14 10.95
CA GLN A 103 3.41 -29.83 12.23
C GLN A 103 3.73 -28.88 13.40
N VAL A 104 2.72 -28.42 14.14
CA VAL A 104 2.90 -27.62 15.36
C VAL A 104 2.94 -28.52 16.61
N CYS A 105 4.10 -28.58 17.27
CA CYS A 105 4.40 -29.40 18.44
C CYS A 105 4.56 -28.54 19.72
N ILE A 106 4.50 -29.17 20.90
CA ILE A 106 4.81 -28.54 22.19
C ILE A 106 5.91 -29.33 22.87
N HIS A 107 6.97 -28.66 23.32
CA HIS A 107 7.94 -29.20 24.27
C HIS A 107 7.59 -28.72 25.69
N LYS A 108 7.62 -29.64 26.67
CA LYS A 108 7.20 -29.39 28.07
C LYS A 108 8.33 -29.52 29.10
N GLY A 109 9.50 -30.00 28.69
CA GLY A 109 10.68 -30.09 29.56
C GLY A 109 11.62 -28.90 29.35
N ASP A 110 12.76 -28.93 30.03
CA ASP A 110 13.81 -27.94 29.83
C ASP A 110 14.41 -28.00 28.40
N ILE A 111 15.01 -26.90 27.95
CA ILE A 111 15.79 -26.89 26.71
C ILE A 111 17.15 -27.55 26.98
N THR A 112 17.31 -28.79 26.50
CA THR A 112 18.56 -29.57 26.61
C THR A 112 19.39 -29.47 25.33
N GLU A 113 20.68 -29.78 25.45
CA GLU A 113 21.61 -29.84 24.33
C GLU A 113 21.19 -30.90 23.30
N ASP A 114 20.75 -32.09 23.76
CA ASP A 114 20.19 -33.13 22.90
C ASP A 114 18.94 -32.67 22.13
N LEU A 115 18.09 -31.84 22.74
CA LEU A 115 16.90 -31.29 22.08
C LEU A 115 17.30 -30.35 20.94
N LEU A 116 18.25 -29.43 21.18
CA LEU A 116 18.67 -28.41 20.21
C LEU A 116 19.17 -29.02 18.90
N LEU A 117 19.90 -30.15 18.96
CA LEU A 117 20.43 -30.88 17.80
C LEU A 117 19.36 -31.39 16.81
N HIS A 118 18.06 -31.34 17.16
CA HIS A 118 16.97 -31.76 16.27
C HIS A 118 16.47 -30.63 15.33
N PHE A 119 16.92 -29.39 15.52
CA PHE A 119 16.41 -28.20 14.84
C PHE A 119 17.44 -27.57 13.90
N GLN A 120 16.95 -26.85 12.89
CA GLN A 120 17.81 -26.08 11.96
C GLN A 120 17.89 -24.62 12.40
N VAL A 121 16.84 -24.12 13.06
CA VAL A 121 16.77 -22.78 13.61
C VAL A 121 16.19 -22.82 15.03
N VAL A 122 16.80 -22.09 15.95
CA VAL A 122 16.33 -21.90 17.33
C VAL A 122 16.10 -20.41 17.58
N VAL A 123 14.89 -20.07 18.02
CA VAL A 123 14.45 -18.70 18.29
C VAL A 123 14.07 -18.57 19.76
N LEU A 124 14.64 -17.59 20.46
CA LEU A 124 14.34 -17.28 21.85
C LEU A 124 13.66 -15.90 21.98
N THR A 125 12.59 -15.82 22.77
CA THR A 125 11.95 -14.55 23.14
C THR A 125 11.64 -14.49 24.63
N ALA A 126 11.93 -13.36 25.29
CA ALA A 126 11.65 -13.09 26.71
C ALA A 126 12.36 -14.00 27.76
N LEU A 127 13.29 -14.88 27.35
CA LEU A 127 14.17 -15.66 28.24
C LEU A 127 15.19 -14.77 28.97
N LYS A 128 15.87 -15.32 29.99
CA LYS A 128 16.97 -14.63 30.68
C LYS A 128 18.24 -14.63 29.83
N LEU A 129 19.09 -13.63 30.00
CA LEU A 129 20.38 -13.53 29.31
C LEU A 129 21.30 -14.75 29.52
N GLU A 130 21.31 -15.33 30.72
CA GLU A 130 22.04 -16.57 31.04
C GLU A 130 21.60 -17.76 30.16
N GLU A 131 20.29 -17.88 29.92
CA GLU A 131 19.69 -18.93 29.09
C GLU A 131 19.96 -18.65 27.60
N GLN A 132 19.85 -17.37 27.19
CA GLN A 132 20.18 -16.92 25.83
C GLN A 132 21.65 -17.22 25.49
N LEU A 133 22.59 -16.90 26.38
CA LEU A 133 24.02 -17.19 26.25
C LEU A 133 24.28 -18.69 26.13
N LYS A 134 23.77 -19.50 27.06
CA LYS A 134 23.98 -20.95 27.07
C LYS A 134 23.49 -21.62 25.77
N VAL A 135 22.29 -21.26 25.31
CA VAL A 135 21.71 -21.82 24.08
C VAL A 135 22.45 -21.28 22.85
N GLY A 136 22.79 -19.99 22.81
CA GLY A 136 23.51 -19.36 21.70
C GLY A 136 24.87 -20.00 21.44
N SER A 137 25.74 -20.06 22.45
CA SER A 137 27.07 -20.68 22.32
C SER A 137 27.00 -22.17 21.96
N PHE A 138 25.94 -22.89 22.36
CA PHE A 138 25.71 -24.26 21.90
C PHE A 138 25.28 -24.32 20.42
N CYS A 139 24.36 -23.46 19.99
CA CYS A 139 23.84 -23.45 18.62
C CYS A 139 24.94 -23.09 17.62
N HIS A 140 25.68 -22.01 17.90
CA HIS A 140 26.83 -21.55 17.10
C HIS A 140 27.83 -22.69 16.85
N LYS A 141 28.30 -23.34 17.93
CA LYS A 141 29.28 -24.44 17.90
C LYS A 141 28.84 -25.64 17.06
N HIS A 142 27.54 -25.85 16.86
CA HIS A 142 26.99 -26.98 16.10
C HIS A 142 26.37 -26.56 14.75
N GLY A 143 26.54 -25.30 14.33
CA GLY A 143 26.01 -24.79 13.06
C GLY A 143 24.48 -24.69 13.01
N ILE A 144 23.82 -24.61 14.16
CA ILE A 144 22.38 -24.37 14.27
C ILE A 144 22.16 -22.86 14.24
N CYS A 145 21.31 -22.36 13.33
CA CYS A 145 21.05 -20.92 13.25
C CYS A 145 20.26 -20.47 14.48
N PHE A 146 20.70 -19.38 15.10
CA PHE A 146 20.23 -18.91 16.40
C PHE A 146 19.76 -17.46 16.32
N LEU A 147 18.59 -17.19 16.91
CA LEU A 147 18.00 -15.86 16.96
C LEU A 147 17.49 -15.53 18.36
N VAL A 148 17.68 -14.29 18.79
CA VAL A 148 17.05 -13.72 19.99
C VAL A 148 16.21 -12.53 19.57
N ALA A 149 14.95 -12.46 19.98
CA ALA A 149 14.09 -11.31 19.76
C ALA A 149 13.36 -10.91 21.05
N ASP A 150 13.46 -9.65 21.47
CA ASP A 150 12.78 -9.13 22.65
C ASP A 150 12.09 -7.80 22.37
N THR A 151 10.94 -7.57 22.99
CA THR A 151 10.26 -6.26 23.05
C THR A 151 10.06 -5.85 24.51
N ARG A 152 10.21 -4.55 24.80
CA ARG A 152 10.06 -3.94 26.13
C ARG A 152 9.37 -2.60 25.95
N GLY A 153 8.06 -2.54 26.15
CA GLY A 153 7.25 -1.35 25.84
C GLY A 153 7.39 -0.94 24.37
N LEU A 154 7.95 0.26 24.14
CA LEU A 154 8.16 0.86 22.81
C LEU A 154 9.56 0.62 22.21
N VAL A 155 10.38 -0.27 22.79
CA VAL A 155 11.67 -0.69 22.19
C VAL A 155 11.74 -2.18 21.92
N GLY A 156 12.57 -2.56 20.94
CA GLY A 156 12.81 -3.93 20.54
C GLY A 156 14.24 -4.18 20.07
N GLN A 157 14.70 -5.42 20.27
CA GLN A 157 15.99 -5.92 19.79
C GLN A 157 15.81 -7.24 19.03
N LEU A 158 16.56 -7.43 17.95
CA LEU A 158 16.70 -8.70 17.24
C LEU A 158 18.19 -8.98 17.00
N PHE A 159 18.63 -10.18 17.34
CA PHE A 159 19.98 -10.70 17.09
C PHE A 159 19.93 -11.93 16.20
N CYS A 160 20.87 -12.05 15.27
CA CYS A 160 21.05 -13.21 14.39
C CYS A 160 22.48 -13.76 14.44
N ASP A 161 22.62 -15.05 14.71
CA ASP A 161 23.85 -15.81 14.61
C ASP A 161 23.62 -17.05 13.74
N PHE A 162 24.18 -17.03 12.54
CA PHE A 162 24.03 -18.12 11.56
C PHE A 162 25.33 -18.96 11.46
N GLY A 163 26.26 -18.77 12.39
CA GLY A 163 27.59 -19.39 12.43
C GLY A 163 28.64 -18.72 11.53
N GLU A 164 29.87 -19.23 11.62
CA GLU A 164 31.06 -18.72 10.92
C GLU A 164 31.00 -18.80 9.38
N ASN A 165 30.19 -19.71 8.83
CA ASN A 165 30.29 -20.16 7.44
C ASN A 165 28.90 -20.31 6.76
N PHE A 166 28.06 -19.28 6.85
CA PHE A 166 26.72 -19.31 6.25
C PHE A 166 26.73 -18.85 4.80
N THR A 167 26.62 -19.78 3.84
CA THR A 167 26.39 -19.43 2.42
C THR A 167 24.93 -19.06 2.16
N VAL A 168 24.73 -17.84 1.65
CA VAL A 168 23.53 -17.32 1.00
C VAL A 168 23.63 -17.65 -0.50
N GLN A 169 22.59 -18.25 -1.07
CA GLN A 169 22.52 -18.61 -2.50
C GLN A 169 22.10 -17.41 -3.37
N GLU A 170 21.03 -16.72 -2.98
CA GLU A 170 20.45 -15.56 -3.68
C GLU A 170 20.43 -14.36 -2.72
N PRO A 171 21.44 -13.47 -2.71
CA PRO A 171 21.56 -12.44 -1.68
C PRO A 171 20.57 -11.27 -1.80
N THR A 172 19.97 -11.04 -2.96
CA THR A 172 19.05 -9.91 -3.23
C THR A 172 17.69 -10.38 -3.75
N GLU A 173 16.69 -9.49 -3.73
CA GLU A 173 15.36 -9.74 -4.33
C GLU A 173 15.29 -9.32 -5.81
N ALA A 174 16.34 -8.66 -6.33
CA ALA A 174 16.43 -8.30 -7.74
C ALA A 174 16.50 -9.55 -8.63
N GLU A 175 15.56 -9.68 -9.58
CA GLU A 175 15.63 -10.68 -10.64
C GLU A 175 16.97 -10.56 -11.41
N PRO A 176 17.54 -11.66 -11.91
CA PRO A 176 18.76 -11.60 -12.72
C PRO A 176 18.49 -10.82 -14.02
N LEU A 177 19.38 -9.88 -14.35
CA LEU A 177 19.22 -9.04 -15.54
C LEU A 177 19.26 -9.89 -16.82
N THR A 178 18.26 -9.72 -17.68
CA THR A 178 18.17 -10.39 -18.99
C THR A 178 18.08 -9.36 -20.10
N ALA A 179 18.93 -9.48 -21.13
CA ALA A 179 18.89 -8.60 -22.29
C ALA A 179 19.00 -9.40 -23.60
N ALA A 180 18.38 -8.89 -24.67
CA ALA A 180 18.41 -9.54 -25.98
C ALA A 180 19.71 -9.21 -26.73
N ILE A 181 20.33 -10.22 -27.32
CA ILE A 181 21.59 -10.08 -28.06
C ILE A 181 21.30 -9.58 -29.50
N GLN A 182 22.09 -8.62 -29.97
CA GLN A 182 22.11 -8.17 -31.36
C GLN A 182 23.21 -8.87 -32.17
N HIS A 183 24.42 -8.92 -31.61
CA HIS A 183 25.61 -9.46 -32.27
C HIS A 183 26.65 -9.96 -31.26
N ILE A 184 27.45 -10.96 -31.65
CA ILE A 184 28.64 -11.42 -30.94
C ILE A 184 29.79 -11.57 -31.95
N SER A 185 30.92 -10.90 -31.72
CA SER A 185 32.12 -11.07 -32.55
C SER A 185 32.83 -12.40 -32.25
N GLN A 186 33.57 -12.95 -33.21
CA GLN A 186 34.58 -13.99 -32.93
C GLN A 186 35.92 -13.30 -32.62
N GLY A 187 36.37 -13.34 -31.37
CA GLY A 187 37.58 -12.66 -30.93
C GLY A 187 37.99 -12.94 -29.48
N SER A 188 39.12 -12.37 -29.08
CA SER A 188 39.67 -12.45 -27.72
C SER A 188 40.04 -11.04 -27.24
N PRO A 189 39.25 -10.39 -26.35
CA PRO A 189 37.93 -10.83 -25.85
C PRO A 189 36.86 -10.91 -26.96
N GLY A 190 35.78 -11.64 -26.71
CA GLY A 190 34.56 -11.52 -27.49
C GLY A 190 33.87 -10.18 -27.19
N ILE A 191 33.30 -9.54 -28.22
CA ILE A 191 32.50 -8.31 -28.07
C ILE A 191 31.05 -8.63 -28.39
N LEU A 192 30.19 -8.42 -27.40
CA LEU A 192 28.75 -8.63 -27.46
C LEU A 192 28.02 -7.29 -27.49
N THR A 193 27.08 -7.14 -28.41
CA THR A 193 26.24 -5.94 -28.57
C THR A 193 24.80 -6.31 -28.24
N LEU A 194 24.16 -5.53 -27.36
CA LEU A 194 22.76 -5.70 -26.97
C LEU A 194 21.82 -5.05 -28.00
N ARG A 195 20.60 -5.58 -28.10
CA ARG A 195 19.55 -5.09 -29.00
C ARG A 195 19.04 -3.70 -28.63
N GLU A 196 19.00 -3.42 -27.33
CA GLU A 196 18.71 -2.11 -26.77
C GLU A 196 19.93 -1.68 -25.96
N GLN A 197 20.68 -0.69 -26.43
CA GLN A 197 21.96 -0.29 -25.81
C GLN A 197 21.79 0.30 -24.40
N ALA A 198 20.58 0.74 -24.04
CA ALA A 198 20.26 1.18 -22.69
C ALA A 198 20.42 0.05 -21.65
N ASP A 199 20.11 -1.21 -22.02
CA ASP A 199 20.25 -2.38 -21.14
C ASP A 199 21.70 -2.58 -20.66
N ALA A 200 22.69 -2.13 -21.44
CA ALA A 200 24.11 -2.27 -21.10
C ALA A 200 24.48 -1.47 -19.83
N HIS A 201 23.71 -0.43 -19.50
CA HIS A 201 23.91 0.37 -18.29
C HIS A 201 23.34 -0.28 -17.01
N HIS A 202 22.67 -1.43 -17.12
CA HIS A 202 22.19 -2.19 -15.97
C HIS A 202 23.18 -3.26 -15.49
N PHE A 203 24.03 -3.76 -16.39
CA PHE A 203 25.12 -4.67 -16.05
C PHE A 203 26.33 -3.91 -15.45
N HIS A 204 27.13 -4.59 -14.64
CA HIS A 204 28.30 -4.04 -13.96
C HIS A 204 29.57 -4.85 -14.25
N ASN A 205 30.72 -4.21 -14.06
CA ASN A 205 32.02 -4.83 -14.31
C ASN A 205 32.28 -6.00 -13.33
N GLY A 206 32.48 -7.19 -13.88
CA GLY A 206 32.69 -8.41 -13.12
C GLY A 206 31.42 -9.16 -12.74
N ASP A 207 30.23 -8.74 -13.20
CA ASP A 207 29.03 -9.56 -13.15
C ASP A 207 29.26 -10.88 -13.90
N LEU A 208 28.63 -11.97 -13.42
CA LEU A 208 28.64 -13.24 -14.12
C LEU A 208 27.42 -13.36 -15.00
N VAL A 209 27.56 -13.95 -16.18
CA VAL A 209 26.50 -14.15 -17.17
C VAL A 209 26.56 -15.53 -17.81
N THR A 210 25.41 -16.04 -18.23
CA THR A 210 25.27 -17.18 -19.13
C THR A 210 24.41 -16.79 -20.34
N PHE A 211 24.39 -17.63 -21.36
CA PHE A 211 23.71 -17.35 -22.64
C PHE A 211 22.79 -18.49 -23.05
N SER A 212 21.69 -18.15 -23.73
CA SER A 212 20.74 -19.11 -24.28
C SER A 212 20.09 -18.59 -25.56
N GLY A 213 19.66 -19.49 -26.45
CA GLY A 213 18.94 -19.14 -27.68
C GLY A 213 19.79 -18.53 -28.82
N ILE A 214 21.12 -18.64 -28.78
CA ILE A 214 22.01 -18.16 -29.84
C ILE A 214 22.01 -19.13 -31.02
N GLU A 215 21.75 -18.65 -32.24
CA GLU A 215 22.00 -19.37 -33.49
C GLU A 215 23.44 -19.13 -33.98
N GLY A 216 24.08 -20.17 -34.51
CA GLY A 216 25.44 -20.11 -35.05
C GLY A 216 26.52 -20.37 -34.01
N MET A 217 26.73 -19.44 -33.09
CA MET A 217 27.70 -19.55 -31.99
C MET A 217 27.11 -20.37 -30.82
N VAL A 218 26.81 -21.63 -31.11
CA VAL A 218 26.06 -22.51 -30.19
C VAL A 218 26.86 -22.92 -28.95
N GLU A 219 28.18 -22.75 -28.96
CA GLU A 219 29.10 -23.06 -27.87
C GLU A 219 28.88 -22.20 -26.61
N LEU A 220 28.26 -21.02 -26.77
CA LEU A 220 27.84 -20.15 -25.67
C LEU A 220 26.54 -20.63 -24.98
N ASN A 221 25.69 -21.41 -25.67
CA ASN A 221 24.39 -21.82 -25.12
C ASN A 221 24.59 -22.78 -23.95
N ASN A 222 24.14 -22.39 -22.75
CA ASN A 222 24.33 -23.13 -21.50
C ASN A 222 25.82 -23.26 -21.09
N CYS A 223 26.67 -22.30 -21.46
CA CYS A 223 28.03 -22.26 -20.94
C CYS A 223 28.04 -22.04 -19.40
N ALA A 224 29.13 -22.43 -18.75
CA ALA A 224 29.39 -22.03 -17.37
C ALA A 224 29.39 -20.49 -17.25
N PRO A 225 29.01 -19.89 -16.10
CA PRO A 225 28.91 -18.44 -15.98
C PRO A 225 30.26 -17.75 -16.23
N TRP A 226 30.27 -16.78 -17.15
CA TRP A 226 31.45 -16.01 -17.57
C TRP A 226 31.42 -14.60 -16.97
N PRO A 227 32.56 -14.02 -16.58
CA PRO A 227 32.62 -12.61 -16.19
C PRO A 227 32.41 -11.70 -17.41
N LEU A 228 31.71 -10.59 -17.22
CA LEU A 228 31.56 -9.54 -18.22
C LEU A 228 32.30 -8.26 -17.83
N ARG A 229 32.62 -7.42 -18.82
CA ARG A 229 33.09 -6.05 -18.62
C ARG A 229 32.34 -5.09 -19.55
N VAL A 230 31.74 -4.06 -18.97
CA VAL A 230 31.00 -3.01 -19.69
C VAL A 230 31.98 -1.98 -20.25
N ARG A 231 31.78 -1.59 -21.50
CA ARG A 231 32.59 -0.58 -22.20
C ARG A 231 31.92 0.79 -22.20
N GLU A 232 32.73 1.84 -22.40
CA GLU A 232 32.25 3.22 -22.58
C GLU A 232 31.33 3.38 -23.80
N ASP A 233 31.43 2.48 -24.79
CA ASP A 233 30.60 2.44 -26.00
C ASP A 233 29.26 1.67 -25.83
N GLY A 234 28.97 1.14 -24.63
CA GLY A 234 27.76 0.35 -24.35
C GLY A 234 27.80 -1.09 -24.88
N THR A 235 28.94 -1.57 -25.37
CA THR A 235 29.13 -3.01 -25.66
C THR A 235 29.73 -3.75 -24.45
N LEU A 236 29.58 -5.07 -24.44
CA LEU A 236 30.06 -5.94 -23.37
C LEU A 236 31.26 -6.77 -23.87
N GLU A 237 32.40 -6.67 -23.19
CA GLU A 237 33.52 -7.60 -23.32
C GLU A 237 33.18 -8.90 -22.57
N ILE A 238 33.37 -10.04 -23.24
CA ILE A 238 33.24 -11.40 -22.72
C ILE A 238 34.51 -12.22 -23.03
N GLU A 239 34.61 -13.45 -22.53
CA GLU A 239 35.77 -14.33 -22.74
C GLU A 239 36.04 -14.67 -24.23
N ASP A 240 37.13 -15.42 -24.49
CA ASP A 240 37.55 -15.77 -25.85
C ASP A 240 36.48 -16.59 -26.63
N THR A 241 36.11 -16.03 -27.79
CA THR A 241 35.15 -16.59 -28.76
C THR A 241 35.82 -16.87 -30.11
N SER A 242 37.14 -16.67 -30.24
CA SER A 242 37.89 -16.82 -31.50
C SER A 242 37.89 -18.25 -32.06
N THR A 243 37.68 -19.24 -31.19
CA THR A 243 37.60 -20.67 -31.55
C THR A 243 36.17 -21.16 -31.81
N PHE A 244 35.16 -20.35 -31.53
CA PHE A 244 33.74 -20.74 -31.63
C PHE A 244 33.18 -20.52 -33.05
N SER A 245 32.06 -21.19 -33.32
CA SER A 245 31.28 -21.02 -34.54
C SER A 245 30.77 -19.58 -34.71
N ARG A 246 30.59 -19.15 -35.96
CA ARG A 246 30.16 -17.77 -36.24
C ARG A 246 28.73 -17.53 -35.77
N TYR A 247 28.52 -16.47 -35.00
CA TYR A 247 27.20 -15.96 -34.64
C TYR A 247 26.34 -15.64 -35.87
N LEU A 248 25.08 -16.10 -35.86
CA LEU A 248 24.11 -15.83 -36.93
C LEU A 248 23.02 -14.85 -36.48
N ARG A 249 22.32 -15.15 -35.38
CA ARG A 249 21.25 -14.31 -34.80
C ARG A 249 20.82 -14.82 -33.41
N GLY A 250 19.93 -14.06 -32.78
CA GLY A 250 19.23 -14.47 -31.57
C GLY A 250 20.13 -14.39 -30.34
N GLY A 251 19.70 -15.06 -29.28
CA GLY A 251 20.40 -15.07 -28.01
C GLY A 251 19.83 -14.11 -26.97
N VAL A 252 19.88 -14.55 -25.72
CA VAL A 252 19.63 -13.76 -24.52
C VAL A 252 20.85 -13.93 -23.62
N ILE A 253 21.39 -12.81 -23.13
CA ILE A 253 22.35 -12.78 -22.02
C ILE A 253 21.56 -12.75 -20.72
N THR A 254 21.97 -13.53 -19.72
CA THR A 254 21.31 -13.62 -18.41
C THR A 254 22.35 -13.57 -17.30
N GLU A 255 22.20 -12.61 -16.39
CA GLU A 255 23.02 -12.48 -15.19
C GLU A 255 22.93 -13.72 -14.29
N VAL A 256 24.00 -14.02 -13.56
CA VAL A 256 24.07 -15.12 -12.59
C VAL A 256 24.47 -14.53 -11.24
N LYS A 257 23.49 -14.35 -10.35
CA LYS A 257 23.71 -13.83 -8.99
C LYS A 257 24.73 -14.71 -8.25
N LYS A 258 25.78 -14.10 -7.70
CA LYS A 258 26.81 -14.80 -6.94
C LYS A 258 26.28 -15.16 -5.54
N SER A 259 26.44 -16.42 -5.14
CA SER A 259 26.29 -16.83 -3.74
C SER A 259 27.34 -16.13 -2.87
N LYS A 260 26.95 -15.66 -1.69
CA LYS A 260 27.83 -14.98 -0.73
C LYS A 260 27.86 -15.75 0.59
N THR A 261 29.06 -16.07 1.09
CA THR A 261 29.23 -16.58 2.45
C THR A 261 29.40 -15.41 3.43
N VAL A 262 28.77 -15.53 4.60
CA VAL A 262 28.90 -14.59 5.72
C VAL A 262 29.34 -15.33 7.00
N SER A 263 29.95 -14.59 7.92
CA SER A 263 30.38 -15.06 9.25
C SER A 263 29.75 -14.18 10.32
N HIS A 264 29.00 -14.79 11.24
CA HIS A 264 28.40 -14.13 12.40
C HIS A 264 29.20 -14.47 13.66
N GLU A 265 29.37 -13.52 14.58
CA GLU A 265 29.97 -13.79 15.89
C GLU A 265 28.94 -14.43 16.84
N PRO A 266 29.36 -15.29 17.79
CA PRO A 266 28.47 -15.83 18.81
C PRO A 266 27.97 -14.73 19.76
N LEU A 267 26.82 -14.97 20.41
CA LEU A 267 26.12 -13.98 21.23
C LEU A 267 27.00 -13.34 22.33
N ASP A 268 27.88 -14.09 22.97
CA ASP A 268 28.75 -13.60 24.05
C ASP A 268 29.80 -12.59 23.55
N VAL A 269 30.33 -12.77 22.33
CA VAL A 269 31.18 -11.80 21.65
C VAL A 269 30.35 -10.61 21.16
N ALA A 270 29.24 -10.87 20.46
CA ALA A 270 28.38 -9.84 19.88
C ALA A 270 27.66 -8.95 20.91
N LEU A 271 27.58 -9.35 22.18
CA LEU A 271 27.11 -8.51 23.29
C LEU A 271 28.13 -7.45 23.74
N LEU A 272 29.41 -7.66 23.44
CA LEU A 272 30.51 -6.72 23.74
C LEU A 272 30.97 -5.96 22.49
N GLN A 273 30.86 -6.57 21.31
CA GLN A 273 31.20 -6.01 20.00
C GLN A 273 29.96 -6.02 19.08
N PRO A 274 28.97 -5.15 19.31
CA PRO A 274 27.72 -5.18 18.56
C PRO A 274 27.87 -4.67 17.13
N ARG A 275 27.82 -5.58 16.14
CA ARG A 275 27.53 -5.21 14.75
C ARG A 275 26.05 -4.83 14.62
N VAL A 276 25.76 -3.56 14.34
CA VAL A 276 24.39 -3.02 14.24
C VAL A 276 24.02 -2.66 12.81
N VAL A 277 22.83 -3.06 12.38
CA VAL A 277 22.21 -2.59 11.13
C VAL A 277 21.54 -1.22 11.34
N ALA A 278 22.13 -0.19 10.74
CA ALA A 278 21.70 1.21 10.82
C ALA A 278 22.12 1.98 9.55
N GLN A 279 21.44 3.08 9.21
CA GLN A 279 21.70 3.88 8.00
C GLN A 279 22.60 5.10 8.24
N SER A 280 22.88 5.46 9.50
CA SER A 280 23.75 6.59 9.85
C SER A 280 24.49 6.38 11.17
N SER A 281 25.58 7.11 11.39
CA SER A 281 26.33 7.09 12.66
C SER A 281 25.48 7.54 13.87
N GLN A 282 24.49 8.40 13.66
CA GLN A 282 23.54 8.78 14.71
C GLN A 282 22.60 7.63 15.09
N GLU A 283 22.18 6.81 14.13
CA GLU A 283 21.39 5.60 14.38
C GLU A 283 22.22 4.50 15.04
N VAL A 284 23.48 4.29 14.61
CA VAL A 284 24.44 3.39 15.28
C VAL A 284 24.58 3.77 16.75
N HIS A 285 24.85 5.04 17.05
CA HIS A 285 25.00 5.54 18.42
C HIS A 285 23.72 5.37 19.25
N ARG A 286 22.55 5.67 18.67
CA ARG A 286 21.24 5.42 19.32
C ARG A 286 21.04 3.94 19.64
N ALA A 287 21.40 3.06 18.71
CA ALA A 287 21.32 1.61 18.90
C ALA A 287 22.32 1.09 19.94
N HIS A 288 23.53 1.64 20.03
CA HIS A 288 24.47 1.33 21.12
C HIS A 288 23.90 1.72 22.50
N CYS A 289 23.21 2.87 22.60
CA CYS A 289 22.52 3.26 23.83
C CYS A 289 21.33 2.33 24.15
N LEU A 290 20.56 1.88 23.14
CA LEU A 290 19.51 0.88 23.31
C LEU A 290 20.07 -0.49 23.74
N HIS A 291 21.19 -0.93 23.15
CA HIS A 291 21.92 -2.15 23.53
C HIS A 291 22.35 -2.11 24.99
N GLN A 292 22.91 -0.99 25.46
CA GLN A 292 23.20 -0.78 26.88
C GLN A 292 21.93 -0.79 27.76
N ALA A 293 20.82 -0.21 27.30
CA ALA A 293 19.54 -0.28 28.03
C ALA A 293 19.04 -1.73 28.17
N PHE A 294 19.12 -2.57 27.12
CA PHE A 294 18.75 -3.98 27.19
C PHE A 294 19.69 -4.78 28.11
N ARG A 295 21.01 -4.57 28.04
CA ARG A 295 21.99 -5.16 28.99
C ARG A 295 21.66 -4.75 30.44
N ALA A 296 21.33 -3.49 30.68
CA ALA A 296 20.97 -2.97 32.00
C ALA A 296 19.63 -3.53 32.52
N LEU A 297 18.62 -3.68 31.67
CA LEU A 297 17.35 -4.34 32.02
C LEU A 297 17.54 -5.81 32.38
N HIS A 298 18.42 -6.52 31.69
CA HIS A 298 18.81 -7.89 32.06
C HIS A 298 19.54 -7.93 33.41
N LYS A 299 20.47 -7.00 33.67
CA LYS A 299 21.16 -6.92 34.96
C LYS A 299 20.25 -6.52 36.12
N PHE A 300 19.27 -5.64 35.88
CA PHE A 300 18.22 -5.31 36.84
C PHE A 300 17.38 -6.55 37.18
N GLN A 301 17.00 -7.34 36.17
CA GLN A 301 16.19 -8.54 36.37
C GLN A 301 16.96 -9.66 37.10
N GLU A 302 18.27 -9.76 36.90
CA GLU A 302 19.18 -10.64 37.67
C GLU A 302 19.24 -10.22 39.14
N LEU A 303 19.48 -8.93 39.43
CA LEU A 303 19.73 -8.42 40.79
C LEU A 303 18.46 -8.29 41.65
N SER A 304 17.33 -7.93 41.04
CA SER A 304 16.06 -7.70 41.76
C SER A 304 15.11 -8.90 41.75
N GLY A 305 15.37 -9.90 40.90
CA GLY A 305 14.48 -11.03 40.64
C GLY A 305 13.19 -10.68 39.87
N ARG A 306 13.03 -9.44 39.41
CA ARG A 306 11.82 -8.94 38.71
C ARG A 306 12.16 -7.96 37.58
N ARG A 307 11.19 -7.63 36.73
CA ARG A 307 11.31 -6.49 35.80
C ARG A 307 11.06 -5.17 36.55
N PRO A 308 11.51 -4.01 36.02
CA PRO A 308 11.09 -2.69 36.52
C PRO A 308 9.57 -2.56 36.58
N GLN A 309 9.05 -1.78 37.53
CA GLN A 309 7.63 -1.43 37.56
C GLN A 309 7.31 -0.35 36.50
N PRO A 310 6.08 -0.32 35.95
CA PRO A 310 5.65 0.76 35.05
C PRO A 310 5.82 2.12 35.72
N TRP A 311 6.55 3.02 35.08
CA TRP A 311 6.73 4.43 35.48
C TRP A 311 7.28 4.67 36.91
N ASP A 312 7.92 3.67 37.54
CA ASP A 312 8.55 3.84 38.85
C ASP A 312 9.93 4.54 38.74
N PRO A 313 10.15 5.66 39.46
CA PRO A 313 11.38 6.42 39.32
C PRO A 313 12.60 5.76 40.01
N VAL A 314 12.41 4.91 41.01
CA VAL A 314 13.51 4.28 41.76
C VAL A 314 14.12 3.14 40.95
N ASP A 315 13.26 2.29 40.38
CA ASP A 315 13.67 1.28 39.40
C ASP A 315 14.32 1.92 38.17
N THR A 316 13.77 3.04 37.70
CA THR A 316 14.27 3.77 36.53
C THR A 316 15.69 4.28 36.73
N GLU A 317 15.98 5.00 37.82
CA GLU A 317 17.35 5.46 38.11
C GLU A 317 18.30 4.28 38.38
N MET A 318 17.83 3.19 39.00
CA MET A 318 18.64 1.96 39.16
C MET A 318 19.02 1.33 37.81
N VAL A 319 18.15 1.37 36.80
CA VAL A 319 18.50 0.91 35.43
C VAL A 319 19.51 1.85 34.77
N VAL A 320 19.41 3.17 34.98
CA VAL A 320 20.40 4.15 34.47
C VAL A 320 21.78 3.94 35.14
N ASP A 321 21.82 3.78 36.47
CA ASP A 321 23.06 3.49 37.21
C ASP A 321 23.70 2.17 36.76
N LEU A 322 22.90 1.13 36.50
CA LEU A 322 23.39 -0.13 35.93
C LEU A 322 23.92 0.04 34.50
N ALA A 323 23.25 0.83 33.64
CA ALA A 323 23.73 1.12 32.29
C ALA A 323 25.06 1.88 32.29
N ARG A 324 25.29 2.75 33.29
CA ARG A 324 26.55 3.47 33.51
C ARG A 324 27.66 2.61 34.12
N ALA A 325 27.29 1.56 34.88
CA ALA A 325 28.23 0.66 35.57
C ALA A 325 28.62 -0.61 34.77
N LEU A 326 27.92 -0.90 33.67
CA LEU A 326 28.29 -1.96 32.73
C LEU A 326 29.61 -1.65 32.01
N GLU A 327 30.32 -2.70 31.58
CA GLU A 327 31.55 -2.52 30.82
C GLU A 327 31.31 -1.83 29.46
N PRO A 328 32.23 -0.96 28.99
CA PRO A 328 32.11 -0.30 27.70
C PRO A 328 31.96 -1.29 26.54
N LEU A 329 31.17 -0.88 25.56
CA LEU A 329 31.11 -1.55 24.25
C LEU A 329 32.45 -1.38 23.52
N LYS A 330 32.75 -2.30 22.61
CA LYS A 330 34.00 -2.34 21.85
C LYS A 330 33.73 -2.28 20.36
N GLY A 331 34.63 -1.65 19.63
CA GLY A 331 34.63 -1.63 18.17
C GLY A 331 35.23 -2.91 17.57
N THR A 332 35.44 -2.86 16.26
CA THR A 332 35.80 -4.02 15.44
C THR A 332 37.24 -4.50 15.64
N GLU A 333 38.13 -3.70 16.23
CA GLU A 333 39.50 -4.10 16.58
C GLU A 333 39.63 -4.49 18.08
N GLY A 334 38.54 -4.42 18.84
CA GLY A 334 38.49 -4.72 20.27
C GLY A 334 38.76 -3.53 21.19
N GLU A 335 38.93 -2.35 20.60
CA GLU A 335 39.08 -1.05 21.24
C GLU A 335 37.78 -0.60 21.95
N PRO A 336 37.81 0.04 23.12
CA PRO A 336 36.62 0.61 23.74
C PRO A 336 36.04 1.76 22.90
N LEU A 337 34.71 1.77 22.71
CA LEU A 337 34.02 2.88 22.04
C LEU A 337 33.89 4.09 23.00
N GLU A 338 34.45 5.24 22.60
CA GLU A 338 34.37 6.51 23.35
C GLU A 338 33.01 7.24 23.15
N GLU A 339 31.91 6.48 23.19
CA GLU A 339 30.55 7.01 23.02
C GLU A 339 29.91 7.41 24.37
N GLN A 340 29.17 8.53 24.37
CA GLN A 340 28.49 9.04 25.57
C GLN A 340 27.10 8.41 25.72
N LEU A 341 26.84 7.72 26.83
CA LEU A 341 25.53 7.10 27.07
C LEU A 341 24.41 8.14 27.16
N ASP A 342 23.38 8.03 26.30
CA ASP A 342 22.15 8.81 26.42
C ASP A 342 21.30 8.31 27.61
N GLU A 343 21.59 8.85 28.80
CA GLU A 343 20.83 8.54 30.02
C GLU A 343 19.35 8.94 29.94
N ALA A 344 18.97 9.89 29.08
CA ALA A 344 17.57 10.26 28.89
C ALA A 344 16.82 9.19 28.09
N LEU A 345 17.45 8.62 27.06
CA LEU A 345 16.96 7.45 26.34
C LEU A 345 16.84 6.23 27.26
N VAL A 346 17.89 5.88 28.04
CA VAL A 346 17.85 4.74 28.98
C VAL A 346 16.71 4.91 30.01
N ARG A 347 16.53 6.11 30.55
CA ARG A 347 15.44 6.47 31.48
C ARG A 347 14.06 6.27 30.85
N THR A 348 13.87 6.74 29.62
CA THR A 348 12.61 6.60 28.87
C THR A 348 12.29 5.12 28.55
N VAL A 349 13.32 4.34 28.24
CA VAL A 349 13.21 2.88 28.06
C VAL A 349 12.80 2.20 29.37
N ALA A 350 13.45 2.51 30.49
CA ALA A 350 13.17 1.88 31.78
C ALA A 350 11.72 2.08 32.22
N LEU A 351 11.21 3.33 32.19
CA LEU A 351 9.83 3.70 32.57
C LEU A 351 8.76 2.87 31.83
N SER A 352 8.99 2.57 30.55
CA SER A 352 8.05 1.85 29.68
C SER A 352 8.37 0.34 29.52
N SER A 353 9.49 -0.13 30.06
CA SER A 353 10.04 -1.48 29.81
C SER A 353 9.17 -2.66 30.27
N ALA A 354 8.21 -2.41 31.15
CA ALA A 354 7.22 -3.39 31.61
C ALA A 354 6.13 -3.70 30.56
N GLY A 355 5.95 -2.83 29.56
CA GLY A 355 4.87 -2.92 28.59
C GLY A 355 4.99 -4.05 27.56
N SER A 356 3.83 -4.48 27.05
CA SER A 356 3.69 -5.38 25.91
C SER A 356 2.68 -4.80 24.92
N LEU A 357 3.13 -4.53 23.69
CA LEU A 357 2.38 -3.80 22.69
C LEU A 357 2.23 -4.64 21.41
N SER A 358 0.99 -4.91 20.97
CA SER A 358 0.73 -5.59 19.70
C SER A 358 1.48 -5.00 18.49
N PRO A 359 1.55 -3.67 18.29
CA PRO A 359 2.25 -3.09 17.14
C PRO A 359 3.76 -3.40 17.11
N MET A 360 4.41 -3.41 18.28
CA MET A 360 5.83 -3.75 18.42
C MET A 360 6.07 -5.24 18.20
N ALA A 361 5.19 -6.10 18.73
CA ALA A 361 5.22 -7.54 18.50
C ALA A 361 5.03 -7.88 17.01
N ALA A 362 4.05 -7.26 16.35
CA ALA A 362 3.75 -7.46 14.94
C ALA A 362 4.90 -7.01 14.04
N MET A 363 5.52 -5.87 14.34
CA MET A 363 6.68 -5.38 13.60
C MET A 363 7.89 -6.30 13.79
N LEU A 364 8.41 -6.42 15.02
CA LEU A 364 9.67 -7.11 15.28
C LEU A 364 9.54 -8.63 15.07
N GLY A 365 8.39 -9.22 15.40
CA GLY A 365 8.12 -10.66 15.21
C GLY A 365 7.98 -11.05 13.75
N ALA A 366 7.56 -10.12 12.88
CA ALA A 366 7.57 -10.33 11.44
C ALA A 366 8.98 -10.24 10.84
N VAL A 367 9.82 -9.32 11.30
CA VAL A 367 11.24 -9.25 10.90
C VAL A 367 11.99 -10.49 11.39
N ALA A 368 11.83 -10.88 12.66
CA ALA A 368 12.43 -12.09 13.21
C ALA A 368 11.98 -13.36 12.46
N ALA A 369 10.70 -13.48 12.10
CA ALA A 369 10.22 -14.57 11.26
C ALA A 369 10.84 -14.53 9.85
N GLN A 370 11.08 -13.36 9.27
CA GLN A 370 11.78 -13.24 7.99
C GLN A 370 13.23 -13.73 8.09
N GLU A 371 13.97 -13.40 9.15
CA GLU A 371 15.34 -13.90 9.34
C GLU A 371 15.38 -15.43 9.51
N VAL A 372 14.41 -16.03 10.19
CA VAL A 372 14.23 -17.50 10.21
C VAL A 372 14.02 -18.06 8.80
N LEU A 373 13.24 -17.40 7.95
CA LEU A 373 13.10 -17.81 6.55
C LEU A 373 14.43 -17.68 5.79
N LYS A 374 15.26 -16.66 6.03
CA LYS A 374 16.59 -16.54 5.41
C LYS A 374 17.52 -17.68 5.83
N ALA A 375 17.58 -17.99 7.14
CA ALA A 375 18.36 -19.09 7.71
C ALA A 375 18.03 -20.44 7.03
N ILE A 376 16.74 -20.72 6.84
CA ILE A 376 16.23 -21.95 6.22
C ILE A 376 16.45 -21.95 4.70
N SER A 377 15.98 -20.90 4.01
CA SER A 377 15.92 -20.85 2.56
C SER A 377 17.27 -20.58 1.89
N ARG A 378 18.26 -20.03 2.62
CA ARG A 378 19.50 -19.48 2.08
C ARG A 378 19.28 -18.36 1.05
N LYS A 379 18.13 -17.68 1.11
CA LYS A 379 17.77 -16.56 0.25
C LYS A 379 17.68 -15.27 1.06
N PHE A 380 18.07 -14.18 0.42
CA PHE A 380 18.29 -12.84 0.95
C PHE A 380 19.45 -12.72 1.95
N MET A 381 20.02 -11.52 2.07
CA MET A 381 21.10 -11.23 3.01
C MET A 381 20.58 -11.28 4.46
N PRO A 382 21.16 -12.11 5.35
CA PRO A 382 20.78 -12.12 6.76
C PRO A 382 21.18 -10.82 7.47
N LEU A 383 20.52 -10.55 8.59
CA LEU A 383 20.86 -9.46 9.51
C LEU A 383 22.26 -9.65 10.12
N ASP A 384 23.13 -8.66 10.00
CA ASP A 384 24.52 -8.70 10.50
C ASP A 384 24.78 -7.59 11.53
N GLN A 385 24.61 -7.79 12.84
CA GLN A 385 23.99 -8.93 13.51
C GLN A 385 22.82 -8.52 14.42
N TRP A 386 22.83 -7.27 14.89
CA TRP A 386 21.80 -6.68 15.73
C TRP A 386 20.94 -5.68 14.94
N LEU A 387 19.63 -5.71 15.20
CA LEU A 387 18.68 -4.66 14.83
C LEU A 387 18.06 -4.12 16.12
N TYR A 388 18.14 -2.82 16.30
CA TYR A 388 17.44 -2.10 17.36
C TYR A 388 16.37 -1.21 16.75
N PHE A 389 15.17 -1.24 17.32
CA PHE A 389 14.05 -0.40 16.91
C PHE A 389 13.38 0.23 18.12
N ASP A 390 13.08 1.52 18.02
CA ASP A 390 12.28 2.25 19.00
C ASP A 390 11.15 3.05 18.35
N ALA A 391 10.03 3.16 19.05
CA ALA A 391 8.90 4.02 18.71
C ALA A 391 8.57 4.96 19.87
N LEU A 392 9.60 5.47 20.56
CA LEU A 392 9.44 6.33 21.74
C LEU A 392 8.70 7.64 21.41
N ASP A 393 8.71 8.04 20.13
CA ASP A 393 7.88 9.12 19.57
C ASP A 393 6.36 8.87 19.59
N CYS A 394 5.89 7.72 20.12
CA CYS A 394 4.48 7.53 20.50
C CYS A 394 4.12 8.16 21.85
N LEU A 395 5.10 8.35 22.75
CA LEU A 395 4.90 8.98 24.06
C LEU A 395 4.51 10.47 23.92
N PRO A 396 3.85 11.06 24.93
CA PRO A 396 3.61 12.51 24.95
C PRO A 396 4.91 13.30 25.15
N GLU A 397 5.04 14.43 24.45
CA GLU A 397 6.16 15.37 24.58
C GLU A 397 5.94 16.42 25.71
N ASP A 398 4.77 16.40 26.36
CA ASP A 398 4.31 17.43 27.31
C ASP A 398 5.07 17.38 28.65
N GLY A 399 6.11 18.22 28.76
CA GLY A 399 7.12 18.16 29.83
C GLY A 399 6.76 18.77 31.19
N GLU A 400 5.51 18.71 31.67
CA GLU A 400 5.16 19.15 33.03
C GLU A 400 4.58 18.02 33.91
N SER A 401 5.35 17.65 34.94
CA SER A 401 5.16 16.56 35.92
C SER A 401 5.30 15.12 35.36
N PHE A 402 5.90 14.24 36.18
CA PHE A 402 5.76 12.80 35.97
C PHE A 402 4.29 12.43 36.16
N PRO A 403 3.66 11.69 35.24
CA PRO A 403 2.27 11.30 35.37
C PRO A 403 2.12 10.27 36.51
N ASN A 404 0.92 10.19 37.12
CA ASN A 404 0.71 9.37 38.31
C ASN A 404 0.96 7.86 38.00
N PRO A 405 1.89 7.17 38.66
CA PRO A 405 2.14 5.74 38.42
C PRO A 405 0.90 4.86 38.61
N GLU A 406 -0.08 5.28 39.42
CA GLU A 406 -1.36 4.58 39.56
C GLU A 406 -2.17 4.54 38.26
N ASP A 407 -1.96 5.44 37.30
CA ASP A 407 -2.65 5.45 36.00
C ASP A 407 -2.14 4.35 35.06
N TYR A 408 -0.88 3.93 35.24
CA TYR A 408 -0.18 2.89 34.48
C TYR A 408 -0.16 1.53 35.19
N ALA A 409 -0.66 1.48 36.43
CA ALA A 409 -0.80 0.25 37.19
C ALA A 409 -1.75 -0.75 36.49
N PRO A 410 -1.44 -2.06 36.49
CA PRO A 410 -2.32 -3.10 35.96
C PRO A 410 -3.73 -3.04 36.56
N ARG A 411 -4.74 -3.21 35.71
CA ARG A 411 -6.16 -3.18 36.10
C ARG A 411 -6.78 -4.58 36.22
N GLY A 412 -6.04 -5.62 35.86
CA GLY A 412 -6.55 -6.99 35.78
C GLY A 412 -7.40 -7.19 34.53
N CYS A 413 -6.97 -6.61 33.41
CA CYS A 413 -7.69 -6.63 32.14
C CYS A 413 -6.77 -6.96 30.96
N ARG A 414 -7.35 -7.32 29.81
CA ARG A 414 -6.59 -7.69 28.59
C ARG A 414 -5.65 -6.61 28.05
N TYR A 415 -5.82 -5.35 28.48
CA TYR A 415 -5.02 -4.21 28.05
C TYR A 415 -3.87 -3.85 29.02
N ASP A 416 -3.65 -4.61 30.10
CA ASP A 416 -2.66 -4.28 31.13
C ASP A 416 -1.24 -4.07 30.57
N GLY A 417 -0.84 -4.81 29.52
CA GLY A 417 0.44 -4.63 28.84
C GLY A 417 0.58 -3.29 28.09
N GLN A 418 -0.53 -2.69 27.67
CA GLN A 418 -0.58 -1.41 26.96
C GLN A 418 -0.80 -0.23 27.91
N ILE A 419 -1.60 -0.45 28.97
CA ILE A 419 -1.78 0.49 30.08
C ILE A 419 -0.44 0.80 30.77
N ALA A 420 0.44 -0.19 30.92
CA ALA A 420 1.80 -0.02 31.44
C ALA A 420 2.68 0.97 30.63
N VAL A 421 2.32 1.29 29.38
CA VAL A 421 3.04 2.27 28.54
C VAL A 421 2.31 3.61 28.47
N PHE A 422 1.00 3.60 28.23
CA PHE A 422 0.23 4.80 27.88
C PHE A 422 -0.80 5.25 28.92
N GLY A 423 -1.03 4.46 29.97
CA GLY A 423 -1.99 4.74 31.04
C GLY A 423 -3.45 4.43 30.68
N ALA A 424 -4.27 4.21 31.70
CA ALA A 424 -5.66 3.79 31.54
C ALA A 424 -6.53 4.80 30.76
N HIS A 425 -6.28 6.10 30.89
CA HIS A 425 -7.05 7.12 30.15
C HIS A 425 -6.79 7.09 28.64
N PHE A 426 -5.58 6.74 28.19
CA PHE A 426 -5.32 6.56 26.76
C PHE A 426 -6.03 5.30 26.22
N GLN A 427 -6.08 4.23 27.02
CA GLN A 427 -6.84 3.02 26.68
C GLN A 427 -8.34 3.31 26.54
N GLU A 428 -8.90 4.13 27.43
CA GLU A 428 -10.27 4.62 27.35
C GLU A 428 -10.50 5.45 26.06
N ARG A 429 -9.58 6.35 25.71
CA ARG A 429 -9.66 7.15 24.47
C ARG A 429 -9.64 6.28 23.20
N LEU A 430 -8.81 5.24 23.16
CA LEU A 430 -8.80 4.23 22.08
C LEU A 430 -10.14 3.51 21.96
N SER A 431 -10.75 3.11 23.09
CA SER A 431 -12.01 2.37 23.10
C SER A 431 -13.18 3.15 22.49
N HIS A 432 -13.18 4.48 22.60
CA HIS A 432 -14.26 5.32 22.11
C HIS A 432 -14.12 5.75 20.63
N GLN A 433 -13.05 5.36 19.93
CA GLN A 433 -12.85 5.73 18.51
C GLN A 433 -13.79 4.95 17.56
N HIS A 434 -14.22 5.57 16.46
CA HIS A 434 -14.85 4.90 15.33
C HIS A 434 -13.99 5.01 14.07
N TYR A 435 -13.41 3.91 13.59
CA TYR A 435 -12.50 3.91 12.42
C TYR A 435 -13.08 3.20 11.19
N LEU A 436 -12.77 3.72 10.01
CA LEU A 436 -12.97 3.02 8.73
C LEU A 436 -11.70 2.26 8.33
N LEU A 437 -11.80 0.95 8.13
CA LEU A 437 -10.81 0.13 7.44
C LEU A 437 -11.27 -0.13 6.01
N VAL A 438 -10.53 0.35 5.01
CA VAL A 438 -10.80 0.08 3.59
C VAL A 438 -9.85 -1.01 3.10
N GLY A 439 -10.40 -2.18 2.79
CA GLY A 439 -9.66 -3.41 2.49
C GLY A 439 -9.55 -4.35 3.69
N ALA A 440 -10.07 -5.57 3.53
CA ALA A 440 -9.98 -6.71 4.43
C ALA A 440 -8.97 -7.78 3.93
N GLY A 441 -8.20 -7.46 2.88
CA GLY A 441 -7.11 -8.27 2.36
C GLY A 441 -5.93 -8.42 3.33
N ALA A 442 -4.73 -8.70 2.80
CA ALA A 442 -3.56 -9.08 3.62
C ALA A 442 -3.26 -8.08 4.76
N ILE A 443 -3.09 -6.80 4.42
CA ILE A 443 -2.84 -5.74 5.39
C ILE A 443 -4.07 -5.52 6.29
N GLY A 444 -5.29 -5.64 5.73
CA GLY A 444 -6.54 -5.46 6.46
C GLY A 444 -6.73 -6.47 7.59
N CYS A 445 -6.38 -7.73 7.35
CA CYS A 445 -6.38 -8.78 8.37
C CYS A 445 -5.40 -8.46 9.53
N GLU A 446 -4.19 -7.99 9.22
CA GLU A 446 -3.18 -7.65 10.22
C GLU A 446 -3.54 -6.37 11.00
N LEU A 447 -4.11 -5.36 10.33
CA LEU A 447 -4.61 -4.13 10.97
C LEU A 447 -5.81 -4.42 11.88
N LEU A 448 -6.78 -5.22 11.44
CA LEU A 448 -7.97 -5.54 12.23
C LEU A 448 -7.63 -6.39 13.47
N LYS A 449 -6.64 -7.29 13.36
CA LYS A 449 -5.98 -7.93 14.52
C LYS A 449 -5.37 -6.89 15.45
N GLY A 450 -4.61 -5.93 14.90
CA GLY A 450 -4.03 -4.82 15.67
C GLY A 450 -5.10 -4.04 16.43
N PHE A 451 -6.17 -3.62 15.76
CA PHE A 451 -7.29 -2.87 16.34
C PHE A 451 -7.97 -3.65 17.48
N ALA A 452 -8.21 -4.96 17.30
CA ALA A 452 -8.76 -5.83 18.33
C ALA A 452 -7.87 -5.96 19.57
N LEU A 453 -6.55 -6.03 19.40
CA LEU A 453 -5.58 -6.15 20.50
C LEU A 453 -5.35 -4.81 21.23
N VAL A 454 -5.20 -3.70 20.50
CA VAL A 454 -5.02 -2.37 21.11
C VAL A 454 -6.33 -1.80 21.69
N GLY A 455 -7.48 -2.42 21.40
CA GLY A 455 -8.80 -1.99 21.90
C GLY A 455 -9.40 -0.79 21.16
N LEU A 456 -9.01 -0.54 19.90
CA LEU A 456 -9.54 0.56 19.10
C LEU A 456 -11.03 0.31 18.81
N GLY A 457 -11.91 1.17 19.31
CA GLY A 457 -13.36 1.03 19.12
C GLY A 457 -14.01 -0.10 19.92
N ALA A 458 -13.37 -0.58 20.99
CA ALA A 458 -13.91 -1.61 21.89
C ALA A 458 -14.83 -1.06 23.01
N GLY A 459 -15.14 0.24 23.00
CA GLY A 459 -16.03 0.91 23.94
C GLY A 459 -17.42 1.14 23.36
N GLY A 460 -18.43 1.31 24.22
CA GLY A 460 -19.86 1.33 23.81
C GLY A 460 -20.32 2.48 22.91
N SER A 461 -19.43 3.41 22.52
CA SER A 461 -19.69 4.44 21.50
C SER A 461 -18.69 4.42 20.33
N GLY A 462 -17.74 3.48 20.32
CA GLY A 462 -16.74 3.30 19.26
C GLY A 462 -17.10 2.15 18.32
N GLY A 463 -16.17 1.79 17.44
CA GLY A 463 -16.25 0.61 16.59
C GLY A 463 -15.28 0.64 15.41
N VAL A 464 -15.35 -0.38 14.56
CA VAL A 464 -14.64 -0.41 13.27
C VAL A 464 -15.61 -0.75 12.15
N THR A 465 -15.66 0.07 11.10
CA THR A 465 -16.34 -0.28 9.84
C THR A 465 -15.33 -0.86 8.86
N VAL A 466 -15.61 -2.02 8.26
CA VAL A 466 -14.71 -2.70 7.30
C VAL A 466 -15.36 -2.73 5.92
N ALA A 467 -14.76 -2.04 4.96
CA ALA A 467 -15.23 -1.96 3.57
C ALA A 467 -14.34 -2.80 2.64
N ASP A 468 -14.86 -3.93 2.13
CA ASP A 468 -14.18 -4.82 1.17
C ASP A 468 -15.24 -5.62 0.39
N MET A 469 -15.17 -5.61 -0.95
CA MET A 469 -16.15 -6.25 -1.84
C MET A 469 -15.77 -7.66 -2.32
N ASP A 470 -14.56 -8.13 -1.98
CA ASP A 470 -14.04 -9.39 -2.49
C ASP A 470 -14.58 -10.60 -1.70
N HIS A 471 -14.39 -11.77 -2.28
CA HIS A 471 -14.61 -13.05 -1.63
C HIS A 471 -13.26 -13.69 -1.24
N VAL A 472 -13.26 -14.57 -0.24
CA VAL A 472 -12.05 -15.29 0.21
C VAL A 472 -11.65 -16.32 -0.85
N GLU A 473 -10.43 -16.21 -1.40
CA GLU A 473 -9.82 -17.21 -2.29
C GLU A 473 -8.90 -18.17 -1.48
N ARG A 474 -8.61 -19.39 -1.97
CA ARG A 474 -7.56 -20.25 -1.38
C ARG A 474 -6.20 -19.52 -1.34
N SER A 475 -5.89 -18.81 -2.42
CA SER A 475 -4.66 -18.00 -2.61
C SER A 475 -4.42 -16.99 -1.49
N ASN A 476 -5.47 -16.62 -0.73
CA ASN A 476 -5.43 -15.59 0.29
C ASN A 476 -4.88 -16.13 1.62
N LEU A 477 -5.13 -17.42 1.91
CA LEU A 477 -4.93 -18.02 3.23
C LEU A 477 -3.47 -18.01 3.71
N SER A 478 -2.49 -17.98 2.79
CA SER A 478 -1.05 -17.84 3.09
C SER A 478 -0.65 -16.49 3.71
N ARG A 479 -1.53 -15.49 3.75
CA ARG A 479 -1.26 -14.18 4.39
C ARG A 479 -2.49 -13.47 5.00
N GLN A 480 -3.71 -13.90 4.69
CA GLN A 480 -4.96 -13.36 5.24
C GLN A 480 -5.44 -14.25 6.39
N PHE A 481 -4.66 -14.23 7.48
CA PHE A 481 -4.70 -15.23 8.55
C PHE A 481 -5.98 -15.25 9.40
N LEU A 482 -6.90 -14.31 9.20
CA LEU A 482 -8.22 -14.32 9.81
C LEU A 482 -9.16 -15.37 9.18
N PHE A 483 -8.92 -15.74 7.92
CA PHE A 483 -9.76 -16.64 7.13
C PHE A 483 -9.30 -18.11 7.22
N ARG A 484 -10.18 -19.07 6.92
CA ARG A 484 -9.87 -20.50 6.92
C ARG A 484 -10.35 -21.19 5.63
N PRO A 485 -9.94 -22.44 5.34
CA PRO A 485 -10.41 -23.16 4.15
C PRO A 485 -11.93 -23.26 3.99
N GLN A 486 -12.68 -23.32 5.10
CA GLN A 486 -14.15 -23.32 5.06
C GLN A 486 -14.79 -21.94 4.77
N ASP A 487 -14.01 -20.87 4.75
CA ASP A 487 -14.49 -19.51 4.44
C ASP A 487 -14.35 -19.16 2.96
N ILE A 488 -13.74 -20.03 2.14
CA ILE A 488 -13.56 -19.78 0.69
C ILE A 488 -14.92 -19.56 0.02
N GLY A 489 -15.02 -18.48 -0.75
CA GLY A 489 -16.27 -18.04 -1.39
C GLY A 489 -17.22 -17.23 -0.49
N ARG A 490 -16.86 -16.93 0.77
CA ARG A 490 -17.55 -15.93 1.62
C ARG A 490 -16.96 -14.53 1.40
N LEU A 491 -17.73 -13.48 1.72
CA LEU A 491 -17.30 -12.08 1.63
C LEU A 491 -16.21 -11.75 2.67
N LYS A 492 -15.08 -11.17 2.25
CA LYS A 492 -13.93 -10.90 3.14
C LYS A 492 -14.31 -10.02 4.34
N ALA A 493 -15.09 -8.96 4.12
CA ALA A 493 -15.51 -8.05 5.19
C ALA A 493 -16.28 -8.77 6.31
N GLU A 494 -17.20 -9.68 5.96
CA GLU A 494 -18.01 -10.44 6.93
C GLU A 494 -17.15 -11.40 7.75
N VAL A 495 -16.31 -12.21 7.08
CA VAL A 495 -15.43 -13.17 7.77
C VAL A 495 -14.39 -12.45 8.63
N ALA A 496 -13.90 -11.29 8.19
CA ALA A 496 -12.98 -10.46 8.96
C ALA A 496 -13.64 -9.90 10.24
N ALA A 497 -14.90 -9.44 10.14
CA ALA A 497 -15.68 -8.99 11.30
C ALA A 497 -15.93 -10.14 12.30
N GLU A 498 -16.34 -11.32 11.82
CA GLU A 498 -16.48 -12.51 12.66
C GLU A 498 -15.17 -12.92 13.33
N ALA A 499 -14.04 -12.82 12.62
CA ALA A 499 -12.73 -13.15 13.16
C ALA A 499 -12.25 -12.14 14.20
N ALA A 500 -12.46 -10.85 13.96
CA ALA A 500 -12.12 -9.78 14.91
C ALA A 500 -12.88 -9.92 16.23
N HIS A 501 -14.18 -10.23 16.18
CA HIS A 501 -14.99 -10.48 17.37
C HIS A 501 -14.53 -11.72 18.17
N ARG A 502 -13.91 -12.72 17.51
CA ARG A 502 -13.26 -13.86 18.19
C ARG A 502 -11.92 -13.49 18.85
N LEU A 503 -11.21 -12.47 18.36
CA LEU A 503 -10.01 -11.92 19.01
C LEU A 503 -10.37 -11.02 20.20
N ASN A 504 -11.45 -10.25 20.06
CA ASN A 504 -11.97 -9.37 21.10
C ASN A 504 -13.50 -9.23 21.02
N SER A 505 -14.21 -9.77 22.03
CA SER A 505 -15.67 -9.70 22.15
C SER A 505 -16.20 -8.27 22.19
N ASP A 506 -15.38 -7.35 22.71
CA ASP A 506 -15.78 -5.98 22.99
C ASP A 506 -15.68 -5.11 21.72
N LEU A 507 -14.94 -5.59 20.71
CA LEU A 507 -14.80 -4.91 19.42
C LEU A 507 -16.05 -5.15 18.56
N LEU A 508 -16.80 -4.07 18.32
CA LEU A 508 -17.90 -4.04 17.36
C LEU A 508 -17.37 -3.74 15.95
N VAL A 509 -17.50 -4.72 15.05
CA VAL A 509 -17.10 -4.58 13.64
C VAL A 509 -18.31 -4.62 12.72
N THR A 510 -18.47 -3.57 11.90
CA THR A 510 -19.54 -3.45 10.89
C THR A 510 -18.98 -3.79 9.50
N PRO A 511 -19.35 -4.93 8.88
CA PRO A 511 -18.93 -5.25 7.53
C PRO A 511 -19.79 -4.52 6.49
N LEU A 512 -19.14 -3.95 5.47
CA LEU A 512 -19.78 -3.35 4.30
C LEU A 512 -19.20 -3.99 3.02
N PRO A 513 -19.93 -4.91 2.36
CA PRO A 513 -19.43 -5.65 1.19
C PRO A 513 -19.51 -4.83 -0.12
N TYR A 514 -19.25 -3.51 -0.03
CA TYR A 514 -19.44 -2.56 -1.12
C TYR A 514 -18.14 -1.83 -1.43
N GLN A 515 -17.72 -1.90 -2.70
CA GLN A 515 -16.55 -1.17 -3.22
C GLN A 515 -16.66 0.31 -2.87
N LEU A 516 -15.59 0.90 -2.33
CA LEU A 516 -15.58 2.31 -1.92
C LEU A 516 -15.09 3.18 -3.10
N ASP A 517 -16.03 3.67 -3.91
CA ASP A 517 -15.78 4.44 -5.13
C ASP A 517 -16.90 5.49 -5.38
N PRO A 518 -16.87 6.29 -6.47
CA PRO A 518 -17.89 7.31 -6.75
C PRO A 518 -19.33 6.77 -6.94
N THR A 519 -19.53 5.48 -7.23
CA THR A 519 -20.85 4.89 -7.40
C THR A 519 -21.53 4.61 -6.06
N THR A 520 -20.74 4.37 -5.01
CA THR A 520 -21.21 4.02 -3.65
C THR A 520 -21.20 5.20 -2.69
N GLU A 521 -21.02 6.44 -3.15
CA GLU A 521 -21.15 7.66 -2.32
C GLU A 521 -22.53 7.84 -1.67
N HIS A 522 -23.56 7.15 -2.17
CA HIS A 522 -24.87 7.09 -1.52
C HIS A 522 -24.87 6.26 -0.21
N ILE A 523 -23.84 5.43 0.00
CA ILE A 523 -23.50 4.73 1.24
C ILE A 523 -22.42 5.52 1.99
N TYR A 524 -21.28 5.76 1.33
CA TYR A 524 -20.10 6.42 1.88
C TYR A 524 -20.15 7.96 1.72
N GLY A 525 -21.30 8.55 2.06
CA GLY A 525 -21.58 9.98 1.90
C GLY A 525 -21.27 10.81 3.15
N ASP A 526 -21.71 12.07 3.13
CA ASP A 526 -21.42 13.08 4.17
C ASP A 526 -21.69 12.59 5.60
N ASN A 527 -22.85 11.97 5.84
CA ASN A 527 -23.22 11.44 7.16
C ASN A 527 -22.27 10.34 7.64
N PHE A 528 -21.78 9.49 6.73
CA PHE A 528 -20.91 8.37 7.05
C PHE A 528 -19.50 8.87 7.42
N PHE A 529 -18.85 9.62 6.54
CA PHE A 529 -17.51 10.15 6.81
C PHE A 529 -17.49 11.14 7.97
N SER A 530 -18.58 11.89 8.23
CA SER A 530 -18.68 12.72 9.43
C SER A 530 -18.56 11.90 10.73
N SER A 531 -19.02 10.64 10.72
CA SER A 531 -19.14 9.78 11.90
C SER A 531 -17.91 8.94 12.25
N VAL A 532 -16.87 8.92 11.41
CA VAL A 532 -15.59 8.23 11.70
C VAL A 532 -14.54 9.22 12.18
N ASP A 533 -13.69 8.83 13.12
CA ASP A 533 -12.57 9.64 13.61
C ASP A 533 -11.35 9.58 12.69
N GLY A 534 -11.15 8.44 12.03
CA GLY A 534 -10.03 8.22 11.11
C GLY A 534 -10.25 7.09 10.11
N VAL A 535 -9.33 6.99 9.15
CA VAL A 535 -9.36 5.99 8.06
C VAL A 535 -8.03 5.25 7.99
N ALA A 536 -8.08 3.93 7.82
CA ALA A 536 -6.95 3.08 7.50
C ALA A 536 -7.16 2.42 6.13
N ALA A 537 -6.20 2.55 5.22
CA ALA A 537 -6.25 2.02 3.86
C ALA A 537 -5.31 0.82 3.68
N ALA A 538 -5.88 -0.35 3.44
CA ALA A 538 -5.23 -1.64 3.25
C ALA A 538 -5.41 -2.14 1.80
N LEU A 539 -5.12 -1.26 0.84
CA LEU A 539 -5.50 -1.39 -0.57
C LEU A 539 -4.39 -2.02 -1.43
N ASP A 540 -4.75 -2.51 -2.61
CA ASP A 540 -3.82 -3.06 -3.61
C ASP A 540 -3.56 -2.10 -4.78
N SER A 541 -4.59 -1.41 -5.29
CA SER A 541 -4.50 -0.46 -6.41
C SER A 541 -4.13 0.98 -6.01
N PHE A 542 -3.56 1.75 -6.95
CA PHE A 542 -3.34 3.19 -6.78
C PHE A 542 -4.62 4.01 -6.98
N GLN A 543 -5.56 3.55 -7.83
CA GLN A 543 -6.83 4.22 -8.07
C GLN A 543 -7.67 4.30 -6.79
N ALA A 544 -7.81 3.18 -6.06
CA ALA A 544 -8.54 3.17 -4.79
C ALA A 544 -7.86 4.07 -3.74
N ARG A 545 -6.52 4.02 -3.63
CA ARG A 545 -5.75 4.91 -2.73
C ARG A 545 -6.01 6.39 -3.02
N ARG A 546 -5.95 6.80 -4.30
CA ARG A 546 -6.23 8.18 -4.74
C ARG A 546 -7.65 8.61 -4.37
N TYR A 547 -8.65 7.74 -4.51
CA TYR A 547 -10.02 8.04 -4.13
C TYR A 547 -10.20 8.13 -2.61
N VAL A 548 -9.71 7.15 -1.84
CA VAL A 548 -9.77 7.20 -0.36
C VAL A 548 -9.08 8.44 0.18
N ALA A 549 -7.88 8.77 -0.32
CA ALA A 549 -7.18 10.00 0.03
C ALA A 549 -8.00 11.26 -0.28
N ALA A 550 -8.63 11.34 -1.46
CA ALA A 550 -9.49 12.47 -1.81
C ALA A 550 -10.70 12.60 -0.85
N ARG A 551 -11.32 11.49 -0.42
CA ARG A 551 -12.38 11.51 0.60
C ARG A 551 -11.85 11.94 1.97
N CYS A 552 -10.67 11.45 2.39
CA CYS A 552 -10.05 11.86 3.66
C CYS A 552 -9.70 13.34 3.69
N THR A 553 -9.16 13.90 2.60
CA THR A 553 -8.94 15.35 2.46
C THR A 553 -10.26 16.12 2.42
N HIS A 554 -11.28 15.62 1.73
CA HIS A 554 -12.60 16.26 1.68
C HIS A 554 -13.28 16.33 3.06
N TYR A 555 -13.19 15.27 3.88
CA TYR A 555 -13.84 15.22 5.20
C TYR A 555 -12.93 15.56 6.38
N LEU A 556 -11.69 16.02 6.12
CA LEU A 556 -10.65 16.32 7.13
C LEU A 556 -10.46 15.16 8.12
N LYS A 557 -10.23 13.96 7.58
CA LYS A 557 -9.98 12.75 8.36
C LYS A 557 -8.51 12.31 8.23
N PRO A 558 -7.85 11.94 9.34
CA PRO A 558 -6.51 11.36 9.28
C PRO A 558 -6.55 10.04 8.51
N LEU A 559 -5.59 9.87 7.61
CA LEU A 559 -5.43 8.68 6.79
C LEU A 559 -4.14 7.97 7.18
N LEU A 560 -4.28 6.74 7.66
CA LEU A 560 -3.22 5.75 7.76
C LEU A 560 -3.19 4.96 6.44
N GLU A 561 -2.06 4.94 5.75
CA GLU A 561 -1.90 4.30 4.43
C GLU A 561 -0.79 3.24 4.48
N ALA A 562 -1.00 2.15 3.74
CA ALA A 562 -0.13 0.99 3.78
C ALA A 562 0.07 0.38 2.38
N GLY A 563 1.29 -0.09 2.10
CA GLY A 563 1.63 -0.76 0.85
C GLY A 563 2.65 -1.88 1.07
N THR A 564 2.56 -2.92 0.23
CA THR A 564 3.49 -4.06 0.23
C THR A 564 3.68 -4.62 -1.18
N LYS A 565 4.92 -4.99 -1.55
CA LYS A 565 5.24 -5.75 -2.76
C LYS A 565 6.47 -6.61 -2.47
N GLY A 566 6.35 -7.93 -2.57
CA GLY A 566 7.44 -8.84 -2.21
C GLY A 566 7.89 -8.62 -0.76
N THR A 567 9.19 -8.45 -0.53
CA THR A 567 9.71 -8.09 0.80
C THR A 567 9.66 -6.59 1.12
N TRP A 568 9.28 -5.74 0.16
CA TRP A 568 9.15 -4.27 0.29
C TRP A 568 7.83 -3.86 0.96
N GLY A 569 7.88 -2.87 1.85
CA GLY A 569 6.70 -2.33 2.51
C GLY A 569 6.80 -0.84 2.86
N SER A 570 5.64 -0.19 2.96
CA SER A 570 5.50 1.23 3.33
C SER A 570 4.35 1.44 4.31
N ALA A 571 4.58 2.25 5.34
CA ALA A 571 3.58 2.72 6.29
C ALA A 571 3.62 4.25 6.37
N CYS A 572 2.50 4.89 6.02
CA CYS A 572 2.38 6.33 5.88
C CYS A 572 1.19 6.88 6.70
N VAL A 573 1.29 8.15 7.10
CA VAL A 573 0.29 8.83 7.93
C VAL A 573 0.09 10.25 7.43
N PHE A 574 -1.15 10.61 7.14
CA PHE A 574 -1.53 11.93 6.64
C PHE A 574 -2.55 12.56 7.59
N VAL A 575 -2.17 13.66 8.23
CA VAL A 575 -2.95 14.32 9.29
C VAL A 575 -3.40 15.71 8.81
N PRO A 576 -4.72 16.03 8.85
CA PRO A 576 -5.26 17.30 8.42
C PRO A 576 -4.52 18.52 9.00
N HIS A 577 -4.22 19.49 8.13
CA HIS A 577 -3.49 20.73 8.41
C HIS A 577 -2.06 20.57 8.97
N LEU A 578 -1.57 19.35 9.22
CA LEU A 578 -0.27 19.09 9.84
C LEU A 578 0.75 18.48 8.87
N THR A 579 0.36 17.48 8.06
CA THR A 579 1.22 16.87 7.03
C THR A 579 0.83 17.37 5.63
N GLU A 580 1.61 17.06 4.60
CA GLU A 580 1.08 17.08 3.23
C GLU A 580 -0.03 16.02 3.02
N GLY A 581 -0.79 16.14 1.93
CA GLY A 581 -1.76 15.14 1.52
C GLY A 581 -1.12 14.04 0.66
N TYR A 582 -1.71 12.84 0.68
CA TYR A 582 -1.23 11.69 -0.11
C TYR A 582 -1.06 12.04 -1.61
N ARG A 583 0.06 11.61 -2.18
CA ARG A 583 0.33 11.63 -3.62
C ARG A 583 0.73 10.22 -4.06
N ALA A 584 0.16 9.75 -5.17
CA ALA A 584 0.62 8.52 -5.79
C ALA A 584 2.06 8.70 -6.32
N PRO A 585 2.93 7.66 -6.28
CA PRO A 585 4.27 7.72 -6.84
C PRO A 585 4.28 8.10 -8.33
N ALA A 586 5.37 8.70 -8.82
CA ALA A 586 5.52 8.99 -10.25
C ALA A 586 5.43 7.71 -11.13
N SER A 587 5.87 6.57 -10.59
CA SER A 587 5.71 5.24 -11.21
C SER A 587 4.26 4.75 -11.24
N ALA A 588 3.35 5.31 -10.45
CA ALA A 588 1.92 5.03 -10.57
C ALA A 588 1.32 5.66 -11.83
N ALA A 589 1.73 6.88 -12.19
CA ALA A 589 1.37 7.47 -13.48
C ALA A 589 1.95 6.65 -14.64
N ALA A 590 3.24 6.26 -14.55
CA ALA A 590 3.86 5.40 -15.55
C ALA A 590 3.18 4.02 -15.69
N SER A 591 2.60 3.46 -14.62
CA SER A 591 1.86 2.18 -14.67
C SER A 591 0.40 2.33 -15.11
N GLU A 592 -0.25 3.47 -14.84
CA GLU A 592 -1.48 3.87 -15.53
C GLU A 592 -1.23 3.99 -17.06
N ASP A 593 -0.06 4.48 -17.46
CA ASP A 593 0.41 4.60 -18.85
C ASP A 593 1.16 3.36 -19.41
N THR A 594 1.20 2.20 -18.71
CA THR A 594 1.78 0.94 -19.28
C THR A 594 0.89 0.28 -20.35
N SER A 595 0.08 1.07 -21.07
CA SER A 595 -0.43 0.68 -22.38
C SER A 595 0.74 0.63 -23.37
N TYR A 596 1.30 -0.57 -23.58
CA TYR A 596 2.17 -0.84 -24.72
C TYR A 596 1.52 -0.27 -26.01
N PRO A 597 2.27 0.40 -26.91
CA PRO A 597 1.68 0.98 -28.11
C PRO A 597 0.87 -0.05 -28.88
N ILE A 598 -0.37 0.29 -29.25
CA ILE A 598 -1.34 -0.66 -29.83
C ILE A 598 -0.75 -1.39 -31.05
N CYS A 599 0.03 -0.69 -31.88
CA CYS A 599 0.75 -1.27 -33.02
C CYS A 599 1.75 -2.37 -32.61
N THR A 600 2.44 -2.22 -31.49
CA THR A 600 3.39 -3.21 -30.96
C THR A 600 2.66 -4.46 -30.51
N VAL A 601 1.63 -4.34 -29.65
CA VAL A 601 0.84 -5.49 -29.18
C VAL A 601 0.15 -6.22 -30.35
N ARG A 602 -0.45 -5.46 -31.28
CA ARG A 602 -1.34 -5.95 -32.34
C ARG A 602 -0.61 -6.47 -33.58
N HIS A 603 0.57 -5.94 -33.92
CA HIS A 603 1.28 -6.28 -35.17
C HIS A 603 2.78 -6.56 -35.03
N PHE A 604 3.46 -6.01 -34.02
CA PHE A 604 4.92 -6.10 -33.88
C PHE A 604 5.40 -6.46 -32.46
N PRO A 605 4.90 -7.56 -31.84
CA PRO A 605 5.37 -7.99 -30.54
C PRO A 605 6.85 -8.35 -30.58
N SER A 606 7.58 -8.03 -29.50
CA SER A 606 9.01 -8.32 -29.35
C SER A 606 9.35 -9.17 -28.12
N THR A 607 8.42 -9.30 -27.17
CA THR A 607 8.60 -10.02 -25.89
C THR A 607 7.35 -10.84 -25.53
N ALA A 608 7.46 -11.73 -24.53
CA ALA A 608 6.34 -12.56 -24.07
C ALA A 608 5.23 -11.73 -23.40
N GLU A 609 5.57 -10.62 -22.77
CA GLU A 609 4.62 -9.68 -22.15
C GLU A 609 3.67 -9.08 -23.20
N HIS A 610 4.21 -8.75 -24.39
CA HIS A 610 3.41 -8.27 -25.52
C HIS A 610 2.44 -9.34 -26.05
N THR A 611 2.85 -10.62 -26.12
CA THR A 611 1.96 -11.69 -26.60
C THR A 611 0.93 -12.11 -25.54
N LEU A 612 1.28 -12.00 -24.25
CA LEU A 612 0.38 -12.22 -23.12
C LEU A 612 -0.68 -11.12 -22.99
N GLN A 613 -0.32 -9.84 -23.15
CA GLN A 613 -1.30 -8.75 -23.17
C GLN A 613 -2.23 -8.90 -24.37
N TRP A 614 -1.71 -9.18 -25.57
CA TRP A 614 -2.56 -9.48 -26.73
C TRP A 614 -3.54 -10.63 -26.47
N ALA A 615 -3.07 -11.75 -25.92
CA ALA A 615 -3.93 -12.89 -25.64
C ALA A 615 -4.98 -12.60 -24.54
N ARG A 616 -4.67 -11.71 -23.59
CA ARG A 616 -5.60 -11.21 -22.58
C ARG A 616 -6.66 -10.27 -23.17
N ASP A 617 -6.29 -9.47 -24.17
CA ASP A 617 -7.21 -8.58 -24.90
C ASP A 617 -8.15 -9.39 -25.83
N GLU A 618 -7.64 -10.43 -26.49
CA GLU A 618 -8.44 -11.40 -27.25
C GLU A 618 -9.47 -12.09 -26.33
N PHE A 619 -9.12 -12.43 -25.09
CA PHE A 619 -10.06 -12.99 -24.13
C PHE A 619 -11.22 -12.03 -23.83
N GLU A 620 -10.95 -10.77 -23.47
CA GLU A 620 -12.02 -9.77 -23.23
C GLU A 620 -12.87 -9.59 -24.50
N GLY A 621 -12.24 -9.47 -25.66
CA GLY A 621 -12.91 -9.28 -26.94
C GLY A 621 -13.89 -10.40 -27.29
N LEU A 622 -13.45 -11.66 -27.19
CA LEU A 622 -14.18 -12.84 -27.65
C LEU A 622 -15.26 -13.31 -26.66
N PHE A 623 -14.96 -13.31 -25.35
CA PHE A 623 -15.81 -13.98 -24.35
C PHE A 623 -16.59 -13.04 -23.43
N ARG A 624 -16.26 -11.75 -23.43
CA ARG A 624 -16.92 -10.74 -22.57
C ARG A 624 -17.55 -9.61 -23.37
N LEU A 625 -16.74 -8.79 -24.05
CA LEU A 625 -17.19 -7.59 -24.76
C LEU A 625 -18.19 -7.94 -25.88
N PHE A 626 -17.97 -9.06 -26.57
CA PHE A 626 -18.93 -9.65 -27.51
C PHE A 626 -20.28 -9.95 -26.84
N ALA A 627 -20.28 -10.67 -25.71
CA ALA A 627 -21.49 -11.05 -24.98
C ALA A 627 -22.24 -9.84 -24.41
N GLU A 628 -21.55 -8.92 -23.73
CA GLU A 628 -22.12 -7.66 -23.24
C GLU A 628 -22.75 -6.83 -24.38
N THR A 629 -22.10 -6.79 -25.54
CA THR A 629 -22.57 -6.05 -26.72
C THR A 629 -23.85 -6.63 -27.30
N ILE A 630 -23.89 -7.96 -27.52
CA ILE A 630 -25.11 -8.62 -28.02
C ILE A 630 -26.26 -8.43 -27.03
N ASN A 631 -26.02 -8.62 -25.73
CA ASN A 631 -27.03 -8.42 -24.69
C ASN A 631 -27.55 -6.96 -24.65
N ARG A 632 -26.65 -5.97 -24.78
CA ARG A 632 -27.02 -4.53 -24.84
C ARG A 632 -27.87 -4.22 -26.08
N HIS A 633 -27.57 -4.82 -27.23
CA HIS A 633 -28.39 -4.70 -28.44
C HIS A 633 -29.75 -5.43 -28.34
N GLN A 634 -29.85 -6.51 -27.56
CA GLN A 634 -31.12 -7.18 -27.28
C GLN A 634 -32.04 -6.33 -26.38
N GLN A 635 -31.48 -5.67 -25.37
CA GLN A 635 -32.22 -4.82 -24.43
C GLN A 635 -32.64 -3.45 -25.02
N ALA A 636 -32.03 -3.04 -26.14
CA ALA A 636 -32.36 -1.79 -26.81
C ALA A 636 -33.76 -1.83 -27.47
N LEU A 637 -34.71 -1.12 -26.87
CA LEU A 637 -36.08 -0.96 -27.37
C LEU A 637 -36.19 -0.14 -28.67
N THR A 638 -35.19 0.70 -28.97
CA THR A 638 -35.06 1.46 -30.22
C THR A 638 -33.84 1.01 -31.00
N PRO A 639 -33.91 0.91 -32.35
CA PRO A 639 -32.72 0.76 -33.18
C PRO A 639 -31.73 1.90 -32.92
N PRO A 640 -30.42 1.64 -32.80
CA PRO A 640 -29.45 2.69 -32.54
C PRO A 640 -29.27 3.59 -33.77
N ALA A 641 -29.90 4.77 -33.73
CA ALA A 641 -29.70 5.82 -34.73
C ALA A 641 -28.35 6.54 -34.56
N ASP A 642 -27.83 6.57 -33.33
CA ASP A 642 -26.73 7.45 -32.89
C ASP A 642 -25.41 6.71 -32.62
N LEU A 643 -25.24 5.47 -33.12
CA LEU A 643 -23.96 4.75 -33.06
C LEU A 643 -23.10 5.10 -34.27
N ASP A 644 -21.94 5.70 -34.00
CA ASP A 644 -21.00 6.16 -35.01
C ASP A 644 -20.50 5.00 -35.91
N GLY A 645 -20.45 5.24 -37.22
CA GLY A 645 -20.14 4.22 -38.22
C GLY A 645 -18.85 3.42 -37.96
N PRO A 646 -17.72 4.06 -37.61
CA PRO A 646 -16.48 3.36 -37.27
C PRO A 646 -16.57 2.52 -36.01
N GLN A 647 -17.31 2.97 -34.99
CA GLN A 647 -17.54 2.19 -33.76
C GLN A 647 -18.36 0.95 -34.08
N MET A 648 -19.46 1.11 -34.82
CA MET A 648 -20.30 0.01 -35.29
C MET A 648 -19.51 -1.01 -36.13
N LEU A 649 -18.50 -0.59 -36.89
CA LEU A 649 -17.64 -1.47 -37.68
C LEU A 649 -16.65 -2.28 -36.83
N ASN A 650 -15.93 -1.66 -35.89
CA ASN A 650 -15.06 -2.40 -34.97
C ASN A 650 -15.85 -3.41 -34.12
N LEU A 651 -17.03 -3.00 -33.64
CA LEU A 651 -17.96 -3.82 -32.89
C LEU A 651 -18.45 -5.07 -33.65
N LEU A 652 -18.49 -5.00 -34.99
CA LEU A 652 -19.11 -6.02 -35.84
C LEU A 652 -18.16 -6.87 -36.68
N GLN A 653 -16.90 -6.47 -36.84
CA GLN A 653 -15.88 -7.35 -37.45
C GLN A 653 -15.67 -8.61 -36.58
N VAL A 654 -15.73 -8.47 -35.25
CA VAL A 654 -15.69 -9.60 -34.30
C VAL A 654 -16.85 -10.57 -34.53
N VAL A 655 -18.05 -10.07 -34.87
CA VAL A 655 -19.27 -10.87 -35.08
C VAL A 655 -19.26 -11.65 -36.40
N LEU A 656 -18.52 -11.19 -37.42
CA LEU A 656 -18.45 -11.86 -38.72
C LEU A 656 -17.33 -12.89 -38.86
N GLY A 657 -16.33 -12.89 -37.97
CA GLY A 657 -15.03 -13.51 -38.24
C GLY A 657 -15.06 -15.02 -38.49
N VAL A 658 -15.85 -15.77 -37.72
CA VAL A 658 -15.76 -17.24 -37.67
C VAL A 658 -17.15 -17.89 -37.49
N LEU A 659 -17.87 -18.06 -38.60
CA LEU A 659 -19.29 -18.49 -38.69
C LEU A 659 -20.32 -17.43 -38.26
N ARG A 660 -21.49 -17.45 -38.91
CA ARG A 660 -22.56 -16.43 -38.75
C ARG A 660 -23.69 -16.86 -37.81
N GLU A 661 -23.72 -18.12 -37.43
CA GLU A 661 -24.83 -18.76 -36.73
C GLU A 661 -24.41 -19.11 -35.29
N ARG A 662 -25.37 -19.09 -34.36
CA ARG A 662 -25.10 -19.46 -32.96
C ARG A 662 -24.82 -20.97 -32.87
N PRO A 663 -23.76 -21.41 -32.15
CA PRO A 663 -23.48 -22.84 -31.96
C PRO A 663 -24.67 -23.54 -31.29
N GLN A 664 -24.90 -24.80 -31.64
CA GLN A 664 -25.95 -25.66 -31.06
C GLN A 664 -25.35 -26.83 -30.28
N THR A 665 -24.10 -27.19 -30.57
CA THR A 665 -23.40 -28.35 -30.04
C THR A 665 -21.93 -28.03 -29.72
N TRP A 666 -21.31 -28.86 -28.89
CA TRP A 666 -19.86 -28.82 -28.63
C TRP A 666 -19.02 -28.84 -29.92
N ARG A 667 -19.46 -29.59 -30.94
CA ARG A 667 -18.77 -29.68 -32.23
C ARG A 667 -18.69 -28.33 -32.93
N ASP A 668 -19.74 -27.52 -32.83
CA ASP A 668 -19.77 -26.18 -33.46
C ASP A 668 -18.78 -25.24 -32.77
N CYS A 669 -18.64 -25.34 -31.43
CA CYS A 669 -17.63 -24.61 -30.66
C CYS A 669 -16.19 -25.03 -31.03
N VAL A 670 -15.95 -26.31 -31.34
CA VAL A 670 -14.64 -26.79 -31.83
C VAL A 670 -14.34 -26.28 -33.24
N VAL A 671 -15.33 -26.24 -34.15
CA VAL A 671 -15.17 -25.66 -35.49
C VAL A 671 -14.87 -24.15 -35.40
N TRP A 672 -15.58 -23.44 -34.52
CA TRP A 672 -15.32 -22.02 -34.21
C TRP A 672 -13.87 -21.82 -33.70
N ALA A 673 -13.44 -22.63 -32.72
CA ALA A 673 -12.11 -22.51 -32.15
C ALA A 673 -10.98 -22.80 -33.18
N LEU A 674 -11.15 -23.82 -34.03
CA LEU A 674 -10.22 -24.12 -35.12
C LEU A 674 -10.17 -23.01 -36.18
N GLY A 675 -11.33 -22.44 -36.55
CA GLY A 675 -11.39 -21.31 -37.48
C GLY A 675 -10.75 -20.04 -36.91
N HIS A 676 -10.91 -19.80 -35.61
CA HIS A 676 -10.25 -18.68 -34.93
C HIS A 676 -8.74 -18.88 -34.82
N TRP A 677 -8.27 -20.11 -34.61
CA TRP A 677 -6.85 -20.45 -34.67
C TRP A 677 -6.25 -20.07 -36.02
N GLN A 678 -6.84 -20.53 -37.14
CA GLN A 678 -6.37 -20.21 -38.49
C GLN A 678 -6.43 -18.70 -38.80
N LEU A 679 -7.49 -18.01 -38.35
CA LEU A 679 -7.63 -16.57 -38.53
C LEU A 679 -6.46 -15.78 -37.89
N ARG A 680 -6.03 -16.18 -36.69
CA ARG A 680 -5.00 -15.45 -35.93
C ARG A 680 -3.56 -15.86 -36.27
N PHE A 681 -3.27 -17.15 -36.29
CA PHE A 681 -1.89 -17.66 -36.33
C PHE A 681 -1.40 -18.02 -37.74
N HIS A 682 -2.29 -18.04 -38.74
CA HIS A 682 -1.95 -18.25 -40.15
C HIS A 682 -2.36 -17.06 -41.02
N TYR A 683 -3.67 -16.86 -41.28
CA TYR A 683 -4.13 -15.89 -42.28
C TYR A 683 -3.87 -14.42 -41.89
N GLY A 684 -3.96 -14.08 -40.61
CA GLY A 684 -3.56 -12.75 -40.12
C GLY A 684 -2.07 -12.45 -40.33
N ILE A 685 -1.22 -13.48 -40.27
CA ILE A 685 0.23 -13.37 -40.49
C ILE A 685 0.56 -13.32 -41.98
N GLU A 686 -0.06 -14.17 -42.81
CA GLU A 686 -0.01 -14.04 -44.27
C GLU A 686 -0.37 -12.62 -44.71
N GLN A 687 -1.47 -12.07 -44.18
CA GLN A 687 -1.91 -10.74 -44.56
C GLN A 687 -0.93 -9.66 -44.11
N LEU A 688 -0.37 -9.75 -42.90
CA LEU A 688 0.67 -8.82 -42.43
C LEU A 688 1.89 -8.84 -43.36
N LEU A 689 2.35 -10.03 -43.76
CA LEU A 689 3.46 -10.20 -44.70
C LEU A 689 3.15 -9.69 -46.12
N ARG A 690 1.88 -9.70 -46.57
CA ARG A 690 1.48 -9.09 -47.86
C ARG A 690 1.60 -7.55 -47.84
N HIS A 691 1.42 -6.90 -46.69
CA HIS A 691 1.57 -5.44 -46.54
C HIS A 691 3.03 -5.05 -46.19
N PHE A 692 3.75 -5.95 -45.53
CA PHE A 692 5.15 -5.81 -45.13
C PHE A 692 5.97 -7.05 -45.53
N PRO A 693 6.34 -7.21 -46.82
CA PRO A 693 7.14 -8.35 -47.27
C PRO A 693 8.42 -8.57 -46.46
N PRO A 694 8.92 -9.82 -46.30
CA PRO A 694 10.12 -10.12 -45.53
C PRO A 694 11.37 -9.36 -45.99
N ASP A 695 11.43 -9.00 -47.27
CA ASP A 695 12.50 -8.29 -47.96
C ASP A 695 12.28 -6.76 -48.04
N LYS A 696 11.22 -6.22 -47.42
CA LYS A 696 10.89 -4.79 -47.45
C LYS A 696 12.00 -3.95 -46.81
N VAL A 697 12.48 -2.93 -47.53
CA VAL A 697 13.49 -1.96 -47.10
C VAL A 697 12.85 -0.57 -46.97
N LEU A 698 13.31 0.23 -46.01
CA LEU A 698 12.91 1.63 -45.79
C LEU A 698 13.72 2.60 -46.66
N GLU A 699 13.29 3.87 -46.72
CA GLU A 699 13.91 4.90 -47.57
C GLU A 699 15.36 5.24 -47.21
N ASP A 700 15.78 4.91 -45.97
CA ASP A 700 17.16 5.03 -45.48
C ASP A 700 18.06 3.82 -45.80
N GLY A 701 17.50 2.79 -46.45
CA GLY A 701 18.19 1.54 -46.77
C GLY A 701 18.16 0.48 -45.65
N THR A 702 17.48 0.73 -44.52
CA THR A 702 17.35 -0.26 -43.45
C THR A 702 16.24 -1.29 -43.73
N PRO A 703 16.41 -2.59 -43.42
CA PRO A 703 15.33 -3.56 -43.52
C PRO A 703 14.18 -3.20 -42.58
N PHE A 704 12.93 -3.29 -43.05
CA PHE A 704 11.74 -3.00 -42.24
C PHE A 704 11.63 -3.92 -41.01
N TRP A 705 11.98 -5.19 -41.20
CA TRP A 705 12.03 -6.22 -40.15
C TRP A 705 13.39 -6.21 -39.43
N SER A 706 13.67 -5.09 -38.75
CA SER A 706 14.91 -4.89 -37.97
C SER A 706 14.63 -4.27 -36.60
N GLY A 707 15.65 -4.23 -35.74
CA GLY A 707 15.52 -3.77 -34.35
C GLY A 707 14.51 -4.65 -33.59
N PRO A 708 13.46 -4.06 -32.97
CA PRO A 708 12.44 -4.82 -32.24
C PRO A 708 11.42 -5.55 -33.15
N LYS A 709 11.34 -5.22 -34.45
CA LYS A 709 10.35 -5.79 -35.38
C LYS A 709 10.80 -7.16 -35.88
N GLN A 710 10.34 -8.22 -35.25
CA GLN A 710 10.61 -9.60 -35.65
C GLN A 710 9.70 -9.97 -36.84
N CYS A 711 10.26 -10.55 -37.91
CA CYS A 711 9.48 -10.97 -39.09
C CYS A 711 8.74 -12.28 -38.78
N PRO A 712 7.40 -12.29 -38.76
CA PRO A 712 6.65 -13.47 -38.38
C PRO A 712 6.56 -14.50 -39.51
N GLN A 713 6.25 -15.75 -39.14
CA GLN A 713 5.91 -16.83 -40.05
C GLN A 713 4.49 -17.35 -39.73
N PRO A 714 3.65 -17.65 -40.75
CA PRO A 714 2.36 -18.28 -40.53
C PRO A 714 2.58 -19.72 -40.02
N LEU A 715 1.74 -20.17 -39.09
CA LEU A 715 1.80 -21.53 -38.55
C LEU A 715 0.80 -22.44 -39.27
N GLU A 716 1.13 -23.72 -39.37
CA GLU A 716 0.20 -24.77 -39.82
C GLU A 716 -0.47 -25.44 -38.62
N PHE A 717 -1.74 -25.83 -38.76
CA PHE A 717 -2.45 -26.49 -37.66
C PHE A 717 -2.05 -27.97 -37.54
N ASP A 718 -1.67 -28.40 -36.34
CA ASP A 718 -1.29 -29.78 -36.03
C ASP A 718 -1.91 -30.19 -34.69
N ALA A 719 -2.84 -31.15 -34.73
CA ALA A 719 -3.52 -31.66 -33.54
C ALA A 719 -2.63 -32.56 -32.65
N SER A 720 -1.40 -32.85 -33.07
CA SER A 720 -0.39 -33.52 -32.24
C SER A 720 0.39 -32.55 -31.34
N GLN A 721 0.43 -31.25 -31.67
CA GLN A 721 1.08 -30.21 -30.86
C GLN A 721 0.21 -29.79 -29.67
N ASP A 722 0.73 -29.93 -28.45
CA ASP A 722 -0.05 -29.68 -27.23
C ASP A 722 -0.61 -28.26 -27.13
N MET A 723 0.14 -27.23 -27.55
CA MET A 723 -0.33 -25.84 -27.52
C MET A 723 -1.40 -25.54 -28.58
N HIS A 724 -1.36 -26.20 -29.74
CA HIS A 724 -2.38 -26.05 -30.78
C HIS A 724 -3.69 -26.70 -30.31
N LEU A 725 -3.60 -27.89 -29.71
CA LEU A 725 -4.74 -28.59 -29.11
C LEU A 725 -5.32 -27.81 -27.91
N LEU A 726 -4.47 -27.31 -27.01
CA LEU A 726 -4.87 -26.59 -25.80
C LEU A 726 -5.62 -25.30 -26.15
N PHE A 727 -5.17 -24.55 -27.17
CA PHE A 727 -5.91 -23.38 -27.66
C PHE A 727 -7.32 -23.78 -28.10
N VAL A 728 -7.46 -24.83 -28.92
CA VAL A 728 -8.77 -25.25 -29.43
C VAL A 728 -9.67 -25.76 -28.30
N LEU A 729 -9.12 -26.55 -27.37
CA LEU A 729 -9.84 -27.05 -26.19
C LEU A 729 -10.35 -25.91 -25.31
N ALA A 730 -9.49 -24.97 -24.96
CA ALA A 730 -9.82 -23.84 -24.09
C ALA A 730 -10.81 -22.89 -24.78
N ALA A 731 -10.51 -22.45 -26.01
CA ALA A 731 -11.36 -21.54 -26.77
C ALA A 731 -12.77 -22.12 -27.00
N ALA A 732 -12.88 -23.41 -27.34
CA ALA A 732 -14.17 -24.06 -27.50
C ALA A 732 -14.95 -24.14 -26.17
N ASN A 733 -14.28 -24.47 -25.05
CA ASN A 733 -14.92 -24.54 -23.73
C ASN A 733 -15.46 -23.16 -23.28
N LEU A 734 -14.68 -22.10 -23.47
CA LEU A 734 -15.10 -20.73 -23.17
C LEU A 734 -16.27 -20.28 -24.07
N TYR A 735 -16.23 -20.60 -25.37
CA TYR A 735 -17.32 -20.30 -26.28
C TYR A 735 -18.61 -21.07 -25.92
N ALA A 736 -18.49 -22.35 -25.55
CA ALA A 736 -19.61 -23.15 -25.05
C ALA A 736 -20.21 -22.56 -23.76
N GLN A 737 -19.37 -22.22 -22.77
CA GLN A 737 -19.80 -21.59 -21.52
C GLN A 737 -20.54 -20.25 -21.74
N MET A 738 -20.03 -19.39 -22.63
CA MET A 738 -20.67 -18.12 -23.00
C MET A 738 -22.06 -18.33 -23.63
N HIS A 739 -22.23 -19.43 -24.37
CA HIS A 739 -23.49 -19.82 -25.01
C HIS A 739 -24.41 -20.71 -24.15
N GLY A 740 -23.99 -21.10 -22.93
CA GLY A 740 -24.75 -22.00 -22.05
C GLY A 740 -24.77 -23.47 -22.51
N LEU A 741 -23.83 -23.88 -23.37
CA LEU A 741 -23.70 -25.23 -23.90
C LEU A 741 -22.73 -26.07 -23.04
N PRO A 742 -22.90 -27.41 -22.98
CA PRO A 742 -21.94 -28.28 -22.31
C PRO A 742 -20.59 -28.30 -23.04
N GLY A 743 -19.51 -28.10 -22.26
CA GLY A 743 -18.13 -28.26 -22.72
C GLY A 743 -17.65 -29.72 -22.70
N SER A 744 -16.37 -29.92 -23.03
CA SER A 744 -15.71 -31.23 -22.89
C SER A 744 -14.23 -31.09 -22.52
N GLN A 745 -13.73 -32.03 -21.73
CA GLN A 745 -12.31 -32.14 -21.36
C GLN A 745 -11.60 -33.31 -22.09
N ASP A 746 -12.32 -34.07 -22.90
CA ASP A 746 -11.79 -35.25 -23.60
C ASP A 746 -10.89 -34.85 -24.78
N GLN A 747 -9.57 -34.86 -24.53
CA GLN A 747 -8.55 -34.57 -25.53
C GLN A 747 -8.47 -35.62 -26.64
N THR A 748 -8.83 -36.88 -26.38
CA THR A 748 -8.82 -37.95 -27.39
C THR A 748 -9.97 -37.75 -28.37
N ALA A 749 -11.19 -37.57 -27.86
CA ALA A 749 -12.35 -37.24 -28.69
C ALA A 749 -12.17 -35.91 -29.45
N LEU A 750 -11.44 -34.94 -28.88
CA LEU A 750 -11.07 -33.71 -29.59
C LEU A 750 -10.08 -33.99 -30.74
N LYS A 751 -9.01 -34.78 -30.52
CA LYS A 751 -8.06 -35.16 -31.57
C LYS A 751 -8.73 -35.93 -32.71
N ASP A 752 -9.62 -36.86 -32.38
CA ASP A 752 -10.39 -37.64 -33.38
C ASP A 752 -11.37 -36.75 -34.15
N LEU A 753 -12.05 -35.80 -33.48
CA LEU A 753 -12.92 -34.83 -34.14
C LEU A 753 -12.14 -33.90 -35.08
N LEU A 754 -10.96 -33.42 -34.68
CA LEU A 754 -10.13 -32.52 -35.49
C LEU A 754 -9.61 -33.20 -36.76
N GLN A 755 -9.29 -34.50 -36.72
CA GLN A 755 -8.96 -35.27 -37.93
C GLN A 755 -10.12 -35.40 -38.94
N LEU A 756 -11.36 -35.23 -38.48
CA LEU A 756 -12.58 -35.34 -39.28
C LEU A 756 -13.16 -33.98 -39.72
N LEU A 757 -12.48 -32.87 -39.40
CA LEU A 757 -12.89 -31.52 -39.79
C LEU A 757 -11.96 -30.98 -40.89
N PRO A 758 -12.51 -30.48 -42.02
CA PRO A 758 -11.70 -29.76 -42.99
C PRO A 758 -11.22 -28.43 -42.40
N LEU A 759 -9.99 -28.03 -42.73
CA LEU A 759 -9.53 -26.67 -42.44
C LEU A 759 -10.43 -25.65 -43.19
N PRO A 760 -10.93 -24.59 -42.52
CA PRO A 760 -11.88 -23.67 -43.13
C PRO A 760 -11.24 -22.80 -44.22
N ASP A 761 -11.93 -22.68 -45.36
CA ASP A 761 -11.47 -21.91 -46.54
C ASP A 761 -11.38 -20.39 -46.21
N PRO A 762 -10.23 -19.73 -46.47
CA PRO A 762 -10.03 -18.32 -46.14
C PRO A 762 -10.97 -17.35 -46.84
N GLN A 763 -11.65 -17.75 -47.93
CA GLN A 763 -12.67 -16.91 -48.59
C GLN A 763 -13.92 -16.69 -47.73
N TYR A 764 -14.11 -17.46 -46.66
CA TYR A 764 -15.21 -17.32 -45.71
C TYR A 764 -14.82 -16.57 -44.43
N LEU A 765 -13.52 -16.32 -44.24
CA LEU A 765 -12.99 -15.50 -43.15
C LEU A 765 -13.02 -14.02 -43.58
N ALA A 766 -13.44 -13.13 -42.68
CA ALA A 766 -13.58 -11.72 -43.00
C ALA A 766 -12.20 -11.06 -43.26
N PRO A 767 -12.08 -10.12 -44.22
CA PRO A 767 -10.83 -9.41 -44.46
C PRO A 767 -10.45 -8.58 -43.22
N ILE A 768 -9.28 -8.87 -42.66
CA ILE A 768 -8.66 -8.09 -41.60
C ILE A 768 -8.20 -6.75 -42.20
N PHE A 769 -8.12 -5.68 -41.41
CA PHE A 769 -7.43 -4.44 -41.79
C PHE A 769 -6.09 -4.36 -41.06
N ALA A 770 -5.03 -3.99 -41.77
CA ALA A 770 -3.65 -4.12 -41.31
C ALA A 770 -3.18 -2.95 -40.41
N SER A 771 -4.00 -1.92 -40.22
CA SER A 771 -3.76 -0.84 -39.24
C SER A 771 -5.03 -0.05 -38.91
N ASP A 772 -5.02 0.69 -37.81
CA ASP A 772 -6.09 1.67 -37.51
C ASP A 772 -6.08 2.87 -38.48
N LEU A 773 -4.95 3.12 -39.17
CA LEU A 773 -4.86 4.07 -40.28
C LEU A 773 -5.64 3.57 -41.51
N GLU A 774 -5.52 2.29 -41.86
CA GLU A 774 -6.37 1.64 -42.86
C GLU A 774 -7.84 1.63 -42.42
N LEU A 775 -8.14 1.37 -41.14
CA LEU A 775 -9.51 1.44 -40.64
C LEU A 775 -10.11 2.85 -40.78
N THR A 776 -9.29 3.89 -40.56
CA THR A 776 -9.67 5.30 -40.72
C THR A 776 -9.84 5.68 -42.20
N LEU A 777 -8.96 5.22 -43.09
CA LEU A 777 -9.08 5.45 -44.54
C LEU A 777 -10.27 4.68 -45.13
N ALA A 778 -10.43 3.41 -44.78
CA ALA A 778 -11.58 2.59 -45.18
C ALA A 778 -12.90 3.13 -44.63
N SER A 779 -12.91 3.86 -43.50
CA SER A 779 -14.11 4.50 -42.94
C SER A 779 -14.84 5.40 -43.96
N ALA A 780 -14.11 5.97 -44.93
CA ALA A 780 -14.65 6.78 -46.01
C ALA A 780 -15.18 5.97 -47.22
N GLU A 781 -14.87 4.67 -47.33
CA GLU A 781 -15.20 3.81 -48.50
C GLU A 781 -16.14 2.63 -48.17
N PHE A 782 -16.77 2.58 -46.98
CA PHE A 782 -17.70 1.48 -46.65
C PHE A 782 -19.02 1.54 -47.46
N GLY A 783 -19.06 0.75 -48.53
CA GLY A 783 -20.27 0.56 -49.35
C GLY A 783 -21.48 0.01 -48.54
N PRO A 784 -22.71 0.50 -48.81
CA PRO A 784 -23.89 0.22 -47.99
C PRO A 784 -24.26 -1.27 -47.90
N GLU A 785 -23.98 -2.08 -48.92
CA GLU A 785 -24.17 -3.53 -48.92
C GLU A 785 -23.50 -4.25 -47.74
N ARG A 786 -22.29 -3.82 -47.30
CA ARG A 786 -21.61 -4.45 -46.16
C ARG A 786 -22.29 -4.11 -44.85
N LEU A 787 -22.64 -2.83 -44.64
CA LEU A 787 -23.39 -2.37 -43.47
C LEU A 787 -24.83 -2.94 -43.42
N LYS A 788 -25.43 -3.26 -44.57
CA LYS A 788 -26.71 -3.97 -44.64
C LYS A 788 -26.58 -5.42 -44.15
N LYS A 789 -25.65 -6.20 -44.71
CA LYS A 789 -25.38 -7.59 -44.29
C LYS A 789 -25.02 -7.69 -42.81
N LEU A 790 -24.34 -6.69 -42.27
CA LEU A 790 -24.03 -6.57 -40.85
C LEU A 790 -25.27 -6.39 -39.96
N ARG A 791 -26.24 -5.58 -40.39
CA ARG A 791 -27.53 -5.44 -39.67
C ARG A 791 -28.39 -6.71 -39.77
N GLU A 792 -28.36 -7.39 -40.92
CA GLU A 792 -29.05 -8.68 -41.11
C GLU A 792 -28.49 -9.78 -40.18
N ALA A 793 -27.17 -9.80 -39.96
CA ALA A 793 -26.54 -10.67 -38.96
C ALA A 793 -26.93 -10.27 -37.52
N LEU A 794 -26.90 -8.98 -37.18
CA LEU A 794 -27.27 -8.48 -35.84
C LEU A 794 -28.69 -8.88 -35.43
N GLU A 795 -29.70 -8.69 -36.28
CA GLU A 795 -31.09 -9.06 -35.95
C GLU A 795 -31.23 -10.59 -35.79
N THR A 796 -30.46 -11.38 -36.53
CA THR A 796 -30.39 -12.85 -36.33
C THR A 796 -29.86 -13.20 -34.94
N TRP A 797 -28.81 -12.51 -34.47
CA TRP A 797 -28.26 -12.71 -33.14
C TRP A 797 -29.14 -12.15 -32.02
N ARG A 798 -29.88 -11.07 -32.29
CA ARG A 798 -30.83 -10.43 -31.37
C ARG A 798 -31.96 -11.38 -30.94
N MET A 799 -32.45 -12.22 -31.84
CA MET A 799 -33.59 -13.11 -31.59
C MET A 799 -33.27 -14.38 -30.75
N GLY A 800 -31.99 -14.64 -30.42
CA GLY A 800 -31.59 -15.78 -29.58
C GLY A 800 -31.56 -15.47 -28.07
N ALA A 801 -31.24 -16.46 -27.25
CA ALA A 801 -31.04 -16.27 -25.80
C ALA A 801 -29.92 -15.25 -25.48
N PRO A 802 -29.97 -14.52 -24.35
CA PRO A 802 -28.85 -13.70 -23.91
C PRO A 802 -27.59 -14.57 -23.69
N LEU A 803 -26.43 -14.00 -23.99
CA LEU A 803 -25.13 -14.65 -23.77
C LEU A 803 -24.67 -14.42 -22.33
N LYS A 804 -23.82 -15.30 -21.79
CA LYS A 804 -23.18 -15.13 -20.49
C LYS A 804 -21.77 -14.52 -20.70
N PRO A 805 -21.53 -13.23 -20.38
CA PRO A 805 -20.18 -12.68 -20.44
C PRO A 805 -19.27 -13.41 -19.44
N LEU A 806 -18.08 -13.81 -19.88
CA LEU A 806 -17.10 -14.45 -19.02
C LEU A 806 -16.15 -13.40 -18.45
N MET A 807 -16.21 -13.20 -17.13
CA MET A 807 -15.21 -12.41 -16.41
C MET A 807 -13.96 -13.27 -16.23
N PHE A 808 -12.79 -12.71 -16.58
CA PHE A 808 -11.52 -13.41 -16.45
C PHE A 808 -11.17 -13.63 -14.97
N GLU A 809 -11.31 -14.87 -14.51
CA GLU A 809 -10.74 -15.33 -13.25
C GLU A 809 -9.40 -16.04 -13.51
N LYS A 810 -8.37 -15.65 -12.74
CA LYS A 810 -6.99 -16.12 -12.86
C LYS A 810 -6.70 -17.34 -11.97
N ASP A 811 -7.41 -17.51 -10.86
CA ASP A 811 -7.00 -18.42 -9.79
C ASP A 811 -7.62 -19.80 -9.85
N ASP A 812 -8.88 -19.88 -10.27
CA ASP A 812 -9.51 -21.15 -10.65
C ASP A 812 -8.86 -21.68 -11.94
N ASP A 813 -8.09 -22.75 -11.80
CA ASP A 813 -7.39 -23.42 -12.91
C ASP A 813 -8.26 -24.45 -13.66
N SER A 814 -9.58 -24.51 -13.39
CA SER A 814 -10.52 -25.42 -14.06
C SER A 814 -11.42 -24.77 -15.12
N ASN A 815 -11.45 -23.44 -15.19
CA ASN A 815 -12.33 -22.67 -16.09
C ASN A 815 -11.79 -22.43 -17.52
N PHE A 816 -10.54 -22.81 -17.80
CA PHE A 816 -9.80 -22.58 -19.05
C PHE A 816 -9.39 -21.13 -19.37
N HIS A 817 -9.62 -20.15 -18.48
CA HIS A 817 -9.24 -18.75 -18.72
C HIS A 817 -7.72 -18.57 -18.89
N VAL A 818 -6.93 -19.06 -17.93
CA VAL A 818 -5.46 -18.98 -17.97
C VAL A 818 -4.92 -19.81 -19.14
N ASP A 819 -5.49 -20.98 -19.40
CA ASP A 819 -4.99 -21.91 -20.42
C ASP A 819 -5.23 -21.40 -21.85
N PHE A 820 -6.36 -20.71 -22.09
CA PHE A 820 -6.58 -19.97 -23.34
C PHE A 820 -5.51 -18.89 -23.54
N VAL A 821 -5.27 -18.04 -22.51
CA VAL A 821 -4.31 -16.93 -22.64
C VAL A 821 -2.88 -17.44 -22.80
N VAL A 822 -2.49 -18.50 -22.09
CA VAL A 822 -1.19 -19.17 -22.26
C VAL A 822 -1.04 -19.73 -23.67
N ALA A 823 -1.98 -20.57 -24.13
CA ALA A 823 -1.88 -21.18 -25.45
C ALA A 823 -1.85 -20.12 -26.57
N ALA A 824 -2.72 -19.12 -26.50
CA ALA A 824 -2.76 -18.01 -27.46
C ALA A 824 -1.48 -17.18 -27.47
N ALA A 825 -0.91 -16.88 -26.30
CA ALA A 825 0.34 -16.13 -26.17
C ALA A 825 1.56 -16.94 -26.65
N SER A 826 1.60 -18.26 -26.39
CA SER A 826 2.65 -19.17 -26.86
C SER A 826 2.62 -19.36 -28.38
N LEU A 827 1.43 -19.55 -28.97
CA LEU A 827 1.26 -19.65 -30.43
C LEU A 827 1.68 -18.34 -31.13
N ARG A 828 1.30 -17.18 -30.57
CA ARG A 828 1.76 -15.88 -31.08
C ARG A 828 3.24 -15.63 -30.86
N ALA A 829 3.83 -16.13 -29.77
CA ALA A 829 5.27 -16.07 -29.55
C ALA A 829 6.00 -16.90 -30.63
N GLN A 830 5.50 -18.10 -30.91
CA GLN A 830 6.00 -18.99 -31.97
C GLN A 830 5.88 -18.37 -33.38
N ASN A 831 4.81 -17.63 -33.69
CA ASN A 831 4.71 -16.88 -34.97
C ASN A 831 5.90 -15.94 -35.19
N TYR A 832 6.36 -15.23 -34.15
CA TYR A 832 7.37 -14.17 -34.28
C TYR A 832 8.80 -14.63 -33.95
N GLY A 833 8.98 -15.83 -33.38
CA GLY A 833 10.28 -16.31 -32.89
C GLY A 833 10.63 -15.89 -31.45
N ILE A 834 9.62 -15.48 -30.68
CA ILE A 834 9.76 -15.04 -29.29
C ILE A 834 9.77 -16.26 -28.35
N PRO A 835 10.66 -16.35 -27.35
CA PRO A 835 10.59 -17.40 -26.33
C PRO A 835 9.27 -17.36 -25.54
N PRO A 836 8.52 -18.47 -25.42
CA PRO A 836 7.27 -18.49 -24.68
C PRO A 836 7.50 -18.44 -23.16
N ALA A 837 6.65 -17.70 -22.45
CA ALA A 837 6.59 -17.76 -20.99
C ALA A 837 5.97 -19.09 -20.51
N ASN A 838 6.37 -19.56 -19.33
CA ASN A 838 5.74 -20.72 -18.68
C ASN A 838 4.41 -20.32 -18.00
N ARG A 839 3.52 -21.29 -17.74
CA ARG A 839 2.17 -21.06 -17.17
C ARG A 839 2.18 -20.21 -15.89
N ALA A 840 3.18 -20.37 -15.02
CA ALA A 840 3.30 -19.60 -13.78
C ALA A 840 3.68 -18.13 -14.02
N LYS A 841 4.64 -17.83 -14.89
CA LYS A 841 4.99 -16.45 -15.30
C LYS A 841 3.87 -15.80 -16.12
N SER A 842 3.17 -16.57 -16.96
CA SER A 842 1.97 -16.11 -17.66
C SER A 842 0.85 -15.73 -16.68
N LYS A 843 0.50 -16.60 -15.72
CA LYS A 843 -0.51 -16.33 -14.67
C LYS A 843 -0.13 -15.10 -13.83
N GLN A 844 1.16 -14.89 -13.56
CA GLN A 844 1.70 -13.69 -12.90
C GLN A 844 1.46 -12.40 -13.69
N ILE A 845 1.92 -12.34 -14.95
CA ILE A 845 1.83 -11.15 -15.82
C ILE A 845 0.36 -10.83 -16.13
N VAL A 846 -0.38 -11.83 -16.61
CA VAL A 846 -1.76 -11.69 -17.09
C VAL A 846 -2.72 -11.38 -15.94
N GLY A 847 -2.55 -12.06 -14.79
CA GLY A 847 -3.31 -11.79 -13.58
C GLY A 847 -2.82 -10.56 -12.80
N ARG A 848 -1.77 -9.86 -13.27
CA ARG A 848 -1.09 -8.74 -12.62
C ARG A 848 -0.78 -9.03 -11.14
N ILE A 849 -0.36 -10.26 -10.85
CA ILE A 849 -0.22 -10.78 -9.49
C ILE A 849 0.95 -10.09 -8.79
N ILE A 850 0.63 -9.24 -7.82
CA ILE A 850 1.61 -8.61 -6.93
C ILE A 850 2.18 -9.70 -5.99
N PRO A 851 3.51 -9.93 -5.96
CA PRO A 851 4.13 -10.83 -4.99
C PRO A 851 3.87 -10.34 -3.57
N ALA A 852 3.58 -11.24 -2.63
CA ALA A 852 3.18 -10.86 -1.27
C ALA A 852 3.49 -11.95 -0.24
N ILE A 853 3.99 -11.54 0.92
CA ILE A 853 4.47 -12.41 2.00
C ILE A 853 3.94 -11.93 3.37
N ALA A 854 3.63 -12.85 4.28
CA ALA A 854 2.96 -12.51 5.55
C ALA A 854 3.84 -11.67 6.50
N THR A 855 5.15 -11.85 6.44
CA THR A 855 6.16 -11.10 7.22
C THR A 855 6.08 -9.60 6.90
N THR A 856 6.39 -9.19 5.68
CA THR A 856 6.28 -7.79 5.22
C THR A 856 4.90 -7.18 5.46
N THR A 857 3.83 -7.98 5.34
CA THR A 857 2.46 -7.55 5.66
C THR A 857 2.28 -7.20 7.15
N ALA A 858 2.66 -8.08 8.05
CA ALA A 858 2.56 -7.86 9.50
C ALA A 858 3.51 -6.76 9.99
N ALA A 859 4.69 -6.63 9.36
CA ALA A 859 5.65 -5.57 9.65
C ALA A 859 5.08 -4.18 9.37
N VAL A 860 4.50 -3.99 8.18
CA VAL A 860 3.82 -2.73 7.79
C VAL A 860 2.62 -2.44 8.69
N ALA A 861 1.78 -3.43 8.98
CA ALA A 861 0.61 -3.25 9.84
C ALA A 861 1.00 -2.85 11.28
N GLY A 862 2.10 -3.39 11.81
CA GLY A 862 2.68 -2.97 13.09
C GLY A 862 3.09 -1.50 13.09
N LEU A 863 3.80 -1.04 12.05
CA LEU A 863 4.21 0.37 11.91
C LEU A 863 3.01 1.32 11.79
N VAL A 864 1.98 0.95 11.01
CA VAL A 864 0.73 1.72 10.92
C VAL A 864 0.04 1.85 12.29
N CYS A 865 0.04 0.79 13.10
CA CYS A 865 -0.58 0.83 14.43
C CYS A 865 0.26 1.62 15.47
N LEU A 866 1.53 1.94 15.19
CA LEU A 866 2.31 2.89 15.99
C LEU A 866 1.93 4.34 15.67
N GLU A 867 1.75 4.68 14.38
CA GLU A 867 1.24 6.00 13.99
C GLU A 867 -0.22 6.22 14.44
N LEU A 868 -1.04 5.16 14.50
CA LEU A 868 -2.38 5.19 15.10
C LEU A 868 -2.37 5.73 16.53
N TYR A 869 -1.41 5.32 17.38
CA TYR A 869 -1.32 5.82 18.76
C TYR A 869 -1.12 7.33 18.80
N LYS A 870 -0.36 7.89 17.85
CA LYS A 870 -0.07 9.33 17.76
C LYS A 870 -1.30 10.11 17.32
N VAL A 871 -2.03 9.59 16.33
CA VAL A 871 -3.30 10.17 15.85
C VAL A 871 -4.36 10.18 16.97
N VAL A 872 -4.58 9.05 17.63
CA VAL A 872 -5.56 8.94 18.74
C VAL A 872 -5.10 9.67 20.00
N GLY A 873 -3.79 9.84 20.19
CA GLY A 873 -3.18 10.60 21.29
C GLY A 873 -3.59 12.08 21.33
N GLY A 874 -4.05 12.64 20.20
CA GLY A 874 -4.52 14.02 20.07
C GLY A 874 -3.50 14.90 19.36
N PRO A 875 -3.52 16.23 19.60
CA PRO A 875 -2.54 17.15 19.03
C PRO A 875 -1.10 16.71 19.35
N ARG A 876 -0.29 16.60 18.30
CA ARG A 876 1.13 16.25 18.33
C ARG A 876 1.87 17.14 17.33
N PRO A 877 3.13 17.52 17.58
CA PRO A 877 3.92 18.22 16.57
C PRO A 877 4.27 17.28 15.41
N LEU A 878 4.59 17.86 14.25
CA LEU A 878 4.96 17.12 13.05
C LEU A 878 6.13 16.15 13.30
N THR A 879 7.04 16.52 14.20
CA THR A 879 8.22 15.75 14.65
C THR A 879 7.90 14.43 15.36
N ALA A 880 6.67 14.19 15.81
CA ALA A 880 6.27 12.89 16.37
C ALA A 880 5.99 11.84 15.28
N PHE A 881 5.43 12.25 14.14
CA PHE A 881 4.95 11.34 13.09
C PHE A 881 6.08 10.77 12.22
N ARG A 882 5.87 9.58 11.65
CA ARG A 882 6.81 8.92 10.74
C ARG A 882 6.11 8.48 9.46
N HIS A 883 6.73 8.76 8.31
CA HIS A 883 6.66 7.85 7.19
C HIS A 883 7.74 6.77 7.38
N SER A 884 7.39 5.51 7.10
CA SER A 884 8.29 4.36 7.26
C SER A 884 8.35 3.55 5.98
N TYR A 885 9.54 3.10 5.61
CA TYR A 885 9.81 2.23 4.48
C TYR A 885 10.74 1.10 4.90
N LEU A 886 10.48 -0.10 4.40
CA LEU A 886 11.24 -1.31 4.73
C LEU A 886 11.43 -2.19 3.51
N HIS A 887 12.57 -2.87 3.46
CA HIS A 887 12.89 -3.90 2.47
C HIS A 887 13.60 -5.05 3.17
N LEU A 888 12.83 -6.09 3.51
CA LEU A 888 13.34 -7.12 4.41
C LEU A 888 14.41 -8.03 3.77
N ALA A 889 14.50 -8.10 2.44
CA ALA A 889 15.56 -8.85 1.77
C ALA A 889 16.96 -8.25 2.01
N GLU A 890 17.07 -6.93 2.10
CA GLU A 890 18.36 -6.22 2.24
C GLU A 890 18.58 -5.66 3.65
N ASN A 891 17.70 -5.98 4.61
CA ASN A 891 17.64 -5.43 5.97
C ASN A 891 17.48 -3.90 6.00
N TYR A 892 17.06 -3.29 4.90
CA TYR A 892 16.93 -1.84 4.81
C TYR A 892 15.66 -1.38 5.54
N PHE A 893 15.85 -0.38 6.40
CA PHE A 893 14.78 0.24 7.18
C PHE A 893 15.02 1.73 7.23
N SER A 894 13.99 2.52 6.93
CA SER A 894 14.09 3.98 6.85
C SER A 894 12.83 4.62 7.41
N ARG A 895 13.00 5.66 8.24
CA ARG A 895 11.91 6.46 8.79
C ARG A 895 12.25 7.93 8.75
N TRP A 896 11.29 8.76 8.36
CA TRP A 896 11.46 10.21 8.30
C TRP A 896 10.20 10.94 8.76
N VAL A 897 10.39 12.19 9.19
CA VAL A 897 9.29 13.12 9.50
C VAL A 897 8.52 13.45 8.21
N PRO A 898 7.18 13.31 8.16
CA PRO A 898 6.39 13.73 7.00
C PRO A 898 6.58 15.21 6.66
N SER A 899 6.43 15.59 5.39
CA SER A 899 6.47 16.99 5.00
C SER A 899 5.30 17.76 5.61
N ALA A 900 5.52 19.02 5.99
CA ALA A 900 4.43 19.96 6.25
C ALA A 900 3.66 20.26 4.95
N PRO A 901 2.36 20.61 5.00
CA PRO A 901 1.58 20.90 3.80
C PRO A 901 2.09 22.17 3.09
N ALA A 902 2.12 22.12 1.76
CA ALA A 902 2.59 23.24 0.94
C ALA A 902 1.64 24.44 1.02
N ILE A 903 2.11 25.54 1.63
CA ILE A 903 1.35 26.79 1.80
C ILE A 903 1.34 27.57 0.48
N GLN A 904 0.18 27.58 -0.18
CA GLN A 904 -0.16 28.46 -1.30
C GLN A 904 -0.54 29.85 -0.79
N LYS A 905 -0.36 30.88 -1.62
CA LYS A 905 -0.61 32.29 -1.25
C LYS A 905 -1.14 33.10 -2.43
N PHE A 906 -2.14 33.95 -2.19
CA PHE A 906 -2.68 34.89 -3.17
C PHE A 906 -3.22 36.11 -2.43
N HIS A 907 -2.65 37.29 -2.70
CA HIS A 907 -2.75 38.46 -1.82
C HIS A 907 -2.38 38.05 -0.38
N ASP A 908 -3.16 38.43 0.63
CA ASP A 908 -2.92 38.07 2.03
C ASP A 908 -3.47 36.69 2.43
N LEU A 909 -4.29 36.06 1.58
CA LEU A 909 -4.81 34.71 1.78
C LEU A 909 -3.67 33.68 1.68
N LYS A 910 -3.68 32.73 2.61
CA LYS A 910 -2.75 31.60 2.71
C LYS A 910 -3.56 30.34 2.95
N TRP A 911 -3.29 29.29 2.20
CA TRP A 911 -4.02 28.02 2.31
C TRP A 911 -3.15 26.83 1.92
N THR A 912 -3.59 25.64 2.26
CA THR A 912 -2.93 24.35 2.02
C THR A 912 -3.83 23.41 1.22
N CYS A 913 -3.44 22.13 1.07
CA CYS A 913 -4.32 21.10 0.52
C CYS A 913 -5.46 20.67 1.46
N TRP A 914 -5.49 21.14 2.71
CA TRP A 914 -6.53 20.82 3.69
C TRP A 914 -7.53 21.96 3.92
N ASP A 915 -7.17 23.18 3.54
CA ASP A 915 -8.01 24.35 3.78
C ASP A 915 -9.00 24.53 2.62
N ARG A 916 -10.20 25.05 2.93
CA ARG A 916 -11.31 25.23 1.98
C ARG A 916 -12.08 26.50 2.31
N LEU A 917 -12.67 27.12 1.30
CA LEU A 917 -13.65 28.20 1.49
C LEU A 917 -15.02 27.57 1.76
N GLU A 918 -15.57 27.83 2.94
CA GLU A 918 -16.81 27.22 3.39
C GLU A 918 -18.00 28.18 3.16
N VAL A 919 -19.08 27.70 2.51
CA VAL A 919 -20.17 28.57 2.03
C VAL A 919 -21.54 28.10 2.55
N PRO A 920 -22.26 28.90 3.38
CA PRO A 920 -23.52 28.47 3.98
C PRO A 920 -24.64 28.23 2.96
N ALA A 921 -25.39 27.14 3.11
CA ALA A 921 -26.53 26.77 2.26
C ALA A 921 -27.82 27.60 2.53
N GLY A 922 -27.69 28.85 3.00
CA GLY A 922 -28.78 29.73 3.38
C GLY A 922 -29.17 30.75 2.31
N GLN A 923 -30.37 31.34 2.42
CA GLN A 923 -30.66 32.58 1.69
C GLN A 923 -29.75 33.70 2.21
N PRO A 924 -29.25 34.62 1.35
CA PRO A 924 -29.71 34.89 -0.01
C PRO A 924 -29.15 34.00 -1.13
N MET A 925 -28.24 33.04 -0.84
CA MET A 925 -27.59 32.24 -1.89
C MET A 925 -28.56 31.29 -2.61
N ARG A 926 -29.08 31.76 -3.74
CA ARG A 926 -29.90 30.94 -4.65
C ARG A 926 -29.33 30.90 -6.06
N THR A 927 -28.77 32.00 -6.55
CA THR A 927 -28.24 32.13 -7.92
C THR A 927 -26.72 32.04 -7.95
N LEU A 928 -26.17 31.65 -9.11
CA LEU A 928 -24.72 31.75 -9.37
C LEU A 928 -24.20 33.18 -9.13
N GLU A 929 -24.96 34.20 -9.52
CA GLU A 929 -24.64 35.61 -9.23
C GLU A 929 -24.44 35.89 -7.73
N SER A 930 -25.35 35.41 -6.87
CA SER A 930 -25.25 35.62 -5.41
C SER A 930 -24.05 34.91 -4.77
N LEU A 931 -23.61 33.78 -5.32
CA LEU A 931 -22.40 33.08 -4.89
C LEU A 931 -21.12 33.86 -5.29
N LEU A 932 -21.06 34.34 -6.53
CA LEU A 932 -19.91 35.11 -7.04
C LEU A 932 -19.79 36.46 -6.32
N ALA A 933 -20.91 37.12 -6.01
CA ALA A 933 -20.94 38.33 -5.20
C ALA A 933 -20.38 38.08 -3.79
N HIS A 934 -20.84 37.03 -3.10
CA HIS A 934 -20.37 36.74 -1.74
C HIS A 934 -18.88 36.40 -1.67
N LEU A 935 -18.34 35.63 -2.62
CA LEU A 935 -16.90 35.33 -2.67
C LEU A 935 -16.06 36.60 -2.91
N GLN A 936 -16.62 37.56 -3.67
CA GLN A 936 -16.02 38.87 -3.91
C GLN A 936 -16.15 39.82 -2.70
N GLU A 937 -17.22 39.71 -1.90
CA GLU A 937 -17.47 40.51 -0.69
C GLU A 937 -16.71 40.01 0.54
N LEU A 938 -16.64 38.68 0.75
CA LEU A 938 -16.08 38.07 1.96
C LEU A 938 -14.55 37.83 1.89
N HIS A 939 -14.02 37.55 0.70
CA HIS A 939 -12.61 37.19 0.50
C HIS A 939 -11.88 38.08 -0.53
N GLU A 940 -12.53 39.14 -1.03
CA GLU A 940 -12.06 39.98 -2.14
C GLU A 940 -11.79 39.22 -3.47
N LEU A 941 -12.24 37.98 -3.60
CA LEU A 941 -11.89 37.08 -4.71
C LEU A 941 -12.73 37.28 -5.96
N ARG A 942 -12.14 37.90 -6.99
CA ARG A 942 -12.74 38.05 -8.32
C ARG A 942 -12.63 36.76 -9.16
N VAL A 943 -13.61 35.88 -8.99
CA VAL A 943 -13.74 34.64 -9.77
C VAL A 943 -13.79 34.88 -11.29
N ARG A 944 -12.85 34.26 -12.03
CA ARG A 944 -12.87 34.20 -13.50
C ARG A 944 -13.60 32.99 -14.06
N MET A 945 -13.46 31.84 -13.41
CA MET A 945 -13.98 30.55 -13.86
C MET A 945 -14.60 29.82 -12.68
N LEU A 946 -15.69 29.08 -12.90
CA LEU A 946 -16.24 28.15 -11.92
C LEU A 946 -16.51 26.80 -12.58
N LEU A 947 -15.98 25.73 -11.98
CA LEU A 947 -16.17 24.35 -12.39
C LEU A 947 -16.84 23.54 -11.26
N HIS A 948 -17.68 22.59 -11.63
CA HIS A 948 -18.21 21.54 -10.74
C HIS A 948 -17.89 20.18 -11.37
N GLY A 949 -16.92 19.48 -10.79
CA GLY A 949 -16.22 18.40 -11.50
C GLY A 949 -15.65 18.92 -12.84
N PRO A 950 -15.84 18.20 -13.97
CA PRO A 950 -15.43 18.69 -15.29
C PRO A 950 -16.39 19.73 -15.91
N ALA A 951 -17.54 20.03 -15.29
CA ALA A 951 -18.56 20.89 -15.87
C ALA A 951 -18.31 22.38 -15.58
N LEU A 952 -18.20 23.18 -16.64
CA LEU A 952 -17.98 24.64 -16.56
C LEU A 952 -19.29 25.38 -16.26
N LEU A 953 -19.48 25.80 -15.01
CA LEU A 953 -20.66 26.54 -14.54
C LEU A 953 -20.61 28.04 -14.86
N TYR A 954 -19.40 28.63 -14.84
CA TYR A 954 -19.17 30.06 -15.14
C TYR A 954 -17.86 30.27 -15.89
N SER A 955 -17.84 31.22 -16.82
CA SER A 955 -16.60 31.86 -17.27
C SER A 955 -16.81 33.33 -17.61
N ALA A 956 -15.88 34.16 -17.12
CA ALA A 956 -15.75 35.56 -17.49
C ALA A 956 -15.35 35.77 -18.98
N GLY A 957 -15.00 34.70 -19.71
CA GLY A 957 -14.78 34.70 -21.16
C GLY A 957 -16.04 34.44 -22.01
N TRP A 958 -17.19 34.10 -21.41
CA TRP A 958 -18.43 33.86 -22.16
C TRP A 958 -19.08 35.16 -22.70
N SER A 959 -19.89 35.04 -23.76
CA SER A 959 -20.69 36.16 -24.29
C SER A 959 -21.63 36.75 -23.22
N PRO A 960 -22.03 38.03 -23.33
CA PRO A 960 -22.94 38.64 -22.37
C PRO A 960 -24.26 37.87 -22.22
N GLU A 961 -24.84 37.33 -23.30
CA GLU A 961 -26.11 36.58 -23.22
C GLU A 961 -25.93 35.26 -22.46
N LYS A 962 -24.89 34.48 -22.80
CA LYS A 962 -24.61 33.22 -22.10
C LYS A 962 -24.31 33.46 -20.62
N ARG A 963 -23.58 34.54 -20.31
CA ARG A 963 -23.25 34.90 -18.93
C ARG A 963 -24.50 35.30 -18.14
N ALA A 964 -25.35 36.17 -18.69
CA ALA A 964 -26.60 36.56 -18.04
C ALA A 964 -27.55 35.37 -17.82
N HIS A 965 -27.64 34.46 -18.80
CA HIS A 965 -28.39 33.22 -18.64
C HIS A 965 -27.89 32.38 -17.46
N HIS A 966 -26.60 32.01 -17.44
CA HIS A 966 -26.03 31.19 -16.38
C HIS A 966 -26.03 31.86 -15.00
N LEU A 967 -25.78 33.18 -14.92
CA LEU A 967 -25.82 33.93 -13.66
C LEU A 967 -27.18 33.85 -12.97
N SER A 968 -28.27 33.82 -13.74
CA SER A 968 -29.65 33.72 -13.25
C SER A 968 -30.07 32.29 -12.82
N LEU A 969 -29.30 31.26 -13.16
CA LEU A 969 -29.63 29.88 -12.79
C LEU A 969 -29.46 29.66 -11.28
N SER A 970 -30.37 28.87 -10.71
CA SER A 970 -30.16 28.31 -9.37
C SER A 970 -29.05 27.25 -9.39
N ARG A 971 -28.28 27.09 -8.32
CA ARG A 971 -27.19 26.09 -8.20
C ARG A 971 -27.56 24.71 -8.79
N THR A 972 -28.64 24.13 -8.30
CA THR A 972 -29.19 22.82 -8.73
C THR A 972 -29.70 22.76 -10.18
N ALA A 973 -29.81 23.89 -10.88
CA ALA A 973 -30.15 23.94 -12.31
C ALA A 973 -28.90 24.17 -13.19
N ALA A 974 -27.84 24.78 -12.66
CA ALA A 974 -26.54 24.87 -13.33
C ALA A 974 -25.79 23.52 -13.26
N GLU A 975 -25.98 22.75 -12.19
CA GLU A 975 -25.37 21.44 -11.95
C GLU A 975 -25.86 20.35 -12.95
N HIS A 976 -27.03 20.51 -13.59
CA HIS A 976 -27.59 19.54 -14.55
C HIS A 976 -28.20 20.20 -15.82
N PRO A 977 -27.39 20.62 -16.81
CA PRO A 977 -27.87 21.38 -17.98
C PRO A 977 -28.75 20.62 -18.99
N THR A 978 -28.80 19.29 -18.94
CA THR A 978 -29.31 18.43 -20.04
C THR A 978 -30.61 17.68 -19.75
N SER A 979 -31.20 17.81 -18.55
CA SER A 979 -32.47 17.15 -18.22
C SER A 979 -33.66 18.11 -18.33
N VAL A 980 -34.34 18.10 -19.48
CA VAL A 980 -35.58 18.88 -19.66
C VAL A 980 -36.68 18.30 -18.78
N LEU A 981 -37.10 19.07 -17.76
CA LEU A 981 -38.21 18.71 -16.88
C LEU A 981 -39.54 18.63 -17.66
N ALA A 982 -39.94 17.40 -18.00
CA ALA A 982 -41.27 17.12 -18.52
C ALA A 982 -42.34 17.49 -17.47
N SER A 983 -42.96 18.66 -17.63
CA SER A 983 -43.95 19.15 -16.68
C SER A 983 -45.29 18.44 -16.86
N HIS A 984 -45.85 17.93 -15.76
CA HIS A 984 -47.23 17.46 -15.69
C HIS A 984 -47.97 18.26 -14.63
N THR A 985 -48.83 19.18 -15.09
CA THR A 985 -49.78 19.90 -14.26
C THR A 985 -51.18 19.68 -14.79
N ARG A 986 -52.02 18.99 -14.00
CA ARG A 986 -53.45 19.31 -13.90
C ARG A 986 -54.00 18.81 -12.59
N SER A 987 -54.78 19.66 -11.94
CA SER A 987 -55.45 19.41 -10.67
C SER A 987 -56.88 18.90 -10.91
N GLN A 988 -57.34 18.03 -10.02
CA GLN A 988 -58.68 18.06 -9.41
C GLN A 988 -58.67 17.23 -8.12
N ALA A 989 -59.72 17.29 -7.32
CA ALA A 989 -59.65 16.95 -5.89
C ALA A 989 -60.83 16.12 -5.37
N SER A 990 -60.52 15.26 -4.38
CA SER A 990 -61.46 14.59 -3.44
C SER A 990 -62.36 13.48 -4.02
N PRO A 991 -62.90 12.55 -3.19
CA PRO A 991 -62.53 12.13 -1.83
C PRO A 991 -62.26 10.59 -1.70
N VAL A 992 -62.00 10.13 -0.48
CA VAL A 992 -61.77 8.72 -0.09
C VAL A 992 -63.06 7.89 -0.05
N PRO A 993 -63.02 6.60 -0.45
CA PRO A 993 -63.45 5.55 0.48
C PRO A 993 -62.45 4.36 0.58
N SER A 994 -62.61 3.57 1.64
CA SER A 994 -61.75 2.45 2.05
C SER A 994 -62.03 1.12 1.34
N GLY A 995 -61.00 0.28 1.20
CA GLY A 995 -61.11 -1.16 0.91
C GLY A 995 -59.90 -1.92 1.47
N ALA A 996 -60.09 -3.13 1.98
CA ALA A 996 -59.03 -3.97 2.56
C ALA A 996 -58.90 -5.29 1.80
N GLY A 997 -57.68 -5.82 1.72
CA GLY A 997 -57.37 -7.13 1.15
C GLY A 997 -55.90 -7.47 1.33
N GLN A 998 -55.61 -8.65 1.89
CA GLN A 998 -54.28 -9.25 1.86
C GLN A 998 -54.22 -10.19 0.65
N GLU A 999 -53.08 -10.24 -0.05
CA GLU A 999 -52.48 -11.51 -0.47
C GLU A 999 -51.01 -11.31 -0.89
N SER A 1000 -50.27 -12.41 -1.00
CA SER A 1000 -48.81 -12.44 -1.08
C SER A 1000 -48.28 -12.72 -2.49
N CYS A 1001 -47.20 -12.06 -2.89
CA CYS A 1001 -46.31 -12.56 -3.95
C CYS A 1001 -44.86 -12.07 -3.74
N GLN A 1002 -43.89 -12.90 -4.11
CA GLN A 1002 -42.48 -12.52 -4.20
C GLN A 1002 -42.21 -11.90 -5.58
N ALA A 1003 -41.57 -10.73 -5.66
CA ALA A 1003 -41.02 -10.18 -6.90
C ALA A 1003 -39.88 -9.18 -6.63
N GLU A 1004 -38.72 -9.52 -7.19
CA GLU A 1004 -37.71 -8.69 -7.88
C GLU A 1004 -37.49 -7.21 -7.49
N CYS A 1005 -36.20 -6.87 -7.30
CA CYS A 1005 -35.73 -5.50 -7.16
C CYS A 1005 -35.96 -4.66 -8.43
N CYS A 1006 -36.63 -3.51 -8.31
CA CYS A 1006 -36.61 -2.43 -9.29
C CYS A 1006 -36.39 -1.09 -8.57
N ALA A 1007 -35.41 -0.31 -9.03
CA ALA A 1007 -34.95 0.88 -8.32
C ALA A 1007 -35.92 2.07 -8.45
N CYS A 1008 -36.12 2.81 -7.36
CA CYS A 1008 -36.77 4.11 -7.36
C CYS A 1008 -35.93 5.11 -6.54
N PRO A 1009 -35.30 6.12 -7.15
CA PRO A 1009 -34.37 7.01 -6.45
C PRO A 1009 -35.11 7.99 -5.54
N CYS A 1010 -35.15 7.69 -4.24
CA CYS A 1010 -35.65 8.61 -3.22
C CYS A 1010 -34.66 9.78 -3.05
N ARG A 1011 -35.19 11.01 -3.06
CA ARG A 1011 -34.38 12.24 -3.05
C ARG A 1011 -33.75 12.52 -1.69
N SER A 1012 -32.42 12.56 -1.61
CA SER A 1012 -31.68 13.21 -0.53
C SER A 1012 -31.25 14.62 -0.94
N PRO A 1013 -31.53 15.68 -0.16
CA PRO A 1013 -31.15 17.06 -0.48
C PRO A 1013 -29.82 17.49 0.18
N ARG A 1014 -28.87 16.55 0.37
CA ARG A 1014 -27.57 16.80 1.02
C ARG A 1014 -26.44 16.15 0.20
N GLN A 1015 -25.70 16.98 -0.52
CA GLN A 1015 -24.40 16.67 -1.11
C GLN A 1015 -23.53 17.94 -1.03
N ALA A 1016 -22.27 17.80 -0.62
CA ALA A 1016 -21.31 18.90 -0.64
C ALA A 1016 -20.76 19.13 -2.07
N CYS A 1017 -21.24 20.18 -2.77
CA CYS A 1017 -20.76 20.52 -4.10
C CYS A 1017 -19.31 21.05 -4.05
N GLN A 1018 -18.33 20.31 -4.59
CA GLN A 1018 -16.97 20.82 -4.74
C GLN A 1018 -16.85 21.76 -5.94
N LEU A 1019 -16.28 22.94 -5.72
CA LEU A 1019 -16.18 24.02 -6.68
C LEU A 1019 -14.73 24.45 -6.88
N LEU A 1020 -14.28 24.53 -8.13
CA LEU A 1020 -12.93 24.97 -8.51
C LEU A 1020 -12.97 26.33 -9.21
N PHE A 1021 -12.01 27.19 -8.90
CA PHE A 1021 -11.98 28.60 -9.30
C PHE A 1021 -10.66 29.01 -9.97
N GLU A 1022 -10.73 29.88 -10.96
CA GLU A 1022 -9.56 30.61 -11.53
C GLU A 1022 -9.61 32.08 -11.08
N LEU A 1023 -8.45 32.68 -10.81
CA LEU A 1023 -8.29 34.05 -10.28
C LEU A 1023 -7.31 34.87 -11.16
N GLN A 1024 -7.43 36.20 -11.15
CA GLN A 1024 -6.60 37.11 -11.96
C GLN A 1024 -6.01 38.24 -11.12
N GLN A 1025 -4.71 38.53 -11.31
CA GLN A 1025 -4.11 39.79 -10.88
C GLN A 1025 -4.39 40.91 -11.91
N GLU A 1026 -5.02 42.00 -11.47
CA GLU A 1026 -5.04 43.27 -12.21
C GLU A 1026 -4.15 44.29 -11.48
N ARG A 1027 -3.03 44.67 -12.11
CA ARG A 1027 -2.24 45.81 -11.64
C ARG A 1027 -2.95 47.09 -12.04
N CYS A 1028 -3.39 47.89 -11.08
CA CYS A 1028 -3.87 49.25 -11.33
C CYS A 1028 -2.72 50.10 -11.86
N GLY A 1029 -2.68 50.33 -13.17
CA GLY A 1029 -1.75 51.26 -13.80
C GLY A 1029 -2.31 52.67 -13.77
N GLU A 1030 -1.76 53.53 -12.90
CA GLU A 1030 -2.02 54.97 -12.96
C GLU A 1030 -1.59 55.52 -14.32
N GLY A 1031 -2.51 56.13 -15.05
CA GLY A 1031 -2.20 56.81 -16.31
C GLY A 1031 -1.35 58.06 -16.08
N ARG A 1032 -0.18 58.13 -16.72
CA ARG A 1032 0.64 59.35 -16.79
C ARG A 1032 0.81 59.82 -18.22
N GLU A 1033 0.06 60.86 -18.59
CA GLU A 1033 0.41 61.74 -19.70
C GLU A 1033 1.51 62.73 -19.27
N GLY A 1034 2.16 63.40 -20.24
CA GLY A 1034 2.89 64.65 -20.00
C GLY A 1034 4.29 64.56 -19.35
N ARG A 1035 5.34 64.53 -20.20
CA ARG A 1035 6.66 65.11 -19.89
C ARG A 1035 6.64 66.64 -20.21
N PRO A 1036 7.71 67.45 -20.00
CA PRO A 1036 9.02 67.20 -19.34
C PRO A 1036 9.46 68.28 -18.31
N ALA A 1037 10.49 67.99 -17.50
CA ALA A 1037 11.65 68.88 -17.24
C ALA A 1037 12.62 68.28 -16.18
N GLU A 1038 13.91 68.57 -16.33
CA GLU A 1038 14.99 68.41 -15.32
C GLU A 1038 15.37 69.80 -14.74
N PRO A 1039 16.32 69.98 -13.79
CA PRO A 1039 17.12 68.99 -13.05
C PRO A 1039 17.18 69.19 -11.50
N LEU A 1040 17.93 68.28 -10.85
CA LEU A 1040 18.53 68.39 -9.51
C LEU A 1040 19.46 69.63 -9.36
N PRO A 1041 19.80 70.17 -8.15
CA PRO A 1041 20.41 69.35 -7.08
C PRO A 1041 20.31 69.77 -5.57
N SER A 1042 20.68 68.80 -4.73
CA SER A 1042 21.52 68.90 -3.50
C SER A 1042 21.04 69.54 -2.16
N ALA A 1043 21.18 68.71 -1.11
CA ALA A 1043 21.83 68.97 0.19
C ALA A 1043 21.09 69.59 1.42
N ARG A 1044 20.84 68.70 2.41
CA ARG A 1044 21.20 68.77 3.86
C ARG A 1044 21.15 70.11 4.65
N LEU A 1045 20.42 70.14 5.78
CA LEU A 1045 20.95 70.11 7.18
C LEU A 1045 19.89 70.49 8.26
N SER A 1046 20.03 69.91 9.47
CA SER A 1046 19.50 70.39 10.79
C SER A 1046 17.98 70.60 10.99
N GLY A 1047 17.39 70.56 12.20
CA GLY A 1047 17.89 70.13 13.52
C GLY A 1047 17.46 71.04 14.70
N SER A 1048 16.80 70.48 15.73
CA SER A 1048 16.40 71.14 17.03
C SER A 1048 15.31 72.25 16.92
N SER A 1049 14.52 72.63 17.95
CA SER A 1049 14.06 72.00 19.22
C SER A 1049 12.95 72.84 19.92
N LEU A 1050 12.39 72.31 21.03
CA LEU A 1050 11.79 73.01 22.21
C LEU A 1050 10.36 73.61 22.22
N SER A 1051 9.78 73.54 23.44
CA SER A 1051 8.71 74.40 24.03
C SER A 1051 7.24 74.15 23.60
N VAL A 1052 6.18 74.36 24.40
CA VAL A 1052 6.00 74.65 25.87
C VAL A 1052 4.53 74.34 26.29
N ALA A 1053 4.21 74.17 27.59
CA ALA A 1053 2.85 73.98 28.15
C ALA A 1053 2.19 75.32 28.61
N PRO A 1054 0.88 75.42 29.00
CA PRO A 1054 0.44 75.00 30.35
C PRO A 1054 -1.09 74.72 30.58
N ALA A 1055 -1.45 74.39 31.84
CA ALA A 1055 -2.73 74.70 32.54
C ALA A 1055 -4.06 74.01 32.13
N ALA A 1056 -5.07 73.81 33.01
CA ALA A 1056 -5.14 73.73 34.49
C ALA A 1056 -6.53 73.23 35.00
N ALA A 1057 -6.58 72.70 36.25
CA ALA A 1057 -7.75 72.51 37.14
C ALA A 1057 -8.84 71.47 36.70
N ALA A 1058 -9.65 70.86 37.58
CA ALA A 1058 -9.83 71.02 39.05
C ALA A 1058 -10.16 69.70 39.81
N ALA A 1059 -10.15 69.80 41.14
CA ALA A 1059 -10.47 68.83 42.21
C ALA A 1059 -11.89 68.17 42.15
N THR A 1060 -12.32 67.18 42.97
CA THR A 1060 -11.93 66.60 44.29
C THR A 1060 -12.21 65.07 44.27
N ALA A 1061 -11.56 64.11 44.98
CA ALA A 1061 -10.99 64.01 46.34
C ALA A 1061 -12.03 63.80 47.49
N PRO A 1062 -11.75 63.07 48.60
CA PRO A 1062 -10.81 61.93 48.81
C PRO A 1062 -11.26 60.85 49.85
N THR A 1063 -10.35 59.91 50.24
CA THR A 1063 -10.26 59.16 51.55
C THR A 1063 -11.40 58.18 51.95
N SER A 1064 -11.21 57.18 52.84
CA SER A 1064 -10.09 56.46 53.51
C SER A 1064 -10.69 55.16 54.15
N GLY A 1065 -9.98 54.16 54.71
CA GLY A 1065 -8.56 53.84 54.93
C GLY A 1065 -8.44 52.62 55.88
N SER A 1066 -7.28 51.96 55.98
CA SER A 1066 -7.03 50.78 56.86
C SER A 1066 -7.03 51.14 58.37
N PRO A 1067 -7.27 50.21 59.33
CA PRO A 1067 -6.33 49.11 59.67
C PRO A 1067 -7.01 47.81 60.21
N ALA A 1068 -6.26 46.94 60.92
CA ALA A 1068 -6.68 45.68 61.57
C ALA A 1068 -6.13 45.60 63.03
N PRO A 1069 -6.29 44.52 63.86
CA PRO A 1069 -7.19 43.34 63.87
C PRO A 1069 -8.09 43.42 65.17
N PRO A 1070 -8.19 42.52 66.20
CA PRO A 1070 -8.05 41.04 66.35
C PRO A 1070 -9.11 40.31 67.27
N LEU A 1071 -8.93 38.98 67.47
CA LEU A 1071 -9.29 38.12 68.64
C LEU A 1071 -10.76 37.73 69.00
N GLY A 1072 -10.97 36.42 69.28
CA GLY A 1072 -11.95 35.94 70.31
C GLY A 1072 -12.69 34.61 70.07
N ALA A 1073 -12.20 33.50 70.67
CA ALA A 1073 -12.85 32.27 71.25
C ALA A 1073 -14.32 31.85 70.93
N ALA A 1074 -14.82 30.61 71.11
CA ALA A 1074 -14.37 29.19 71.29
C ALA A 1074 -15.67 28.35 71.57
N ALA A 1075 -15.83 27.02 71.75
CA ALA A 1075 -15.07 25.74 71.75
C ALA A 1075 -16.12 24.61 71.38
N ASN A 1076 -16.07 23.28 71.63
CA ASN A 1076 -15.17 22.28 72.25
C ASN A 1076 -15.60 20.84 71.81
N GLY A 1077 -14.79 19.79 72.04
CA GLY A 1077 -15.21 18.36 71.90
C GLY A 1077 -14.09 17.36 71.57
N ALA A 1078 -14.02 16.20 72.25
CA ALA A 1078 -12.93 15.19 72.14
C ALA A 1078 -13.40 13.87 71.47
N GLY A 1079 -12.55 12.88 71.10
CA GLY A 1079 -11.12 12.67 71.40
C GLY A 1079 -10.42 11.59 70.54
N THR A 1080 -9.33 10.98 71.05
CA THR A 1080 -8.27 10.28 70.29
C THR A 1080 -8.10 8.77 70.61
N GLY A 1081 -7.39 7.98 69.77
CA GLY A 1081 -6.98 6.59 70.13
C GLY A 1081 -6.23 5.75 69.07
N LEU A 1082 -4.98 5.36 69.36
CA LEU A 1082 -3.99 4.66 68.53
C LEU A 1082 -4.15 3.12 68.33
N MET A 1083 -3.57 2.60 67.24
CA MET A 1083 -2.83 1.31 67.02
C MET A 1083 -3.39 -0.09 67.44
N TRP A 1084 -3.32 -1.05 66.48
CA TRP A 1084 -2.83 -2.47 66.48
C TRP A 1084 -3.07 -3.43 67.70
N PRO A 1085 -3.09 -4.79 67.56
CA PRO A 1085 -2.67 -5.64 66.42
C PRO A 1085 -3.59 -6.86 66.04
N ARG A 1086 -3.06 -7.70 65.12
CA ARG A 1086 -3.29 -9.15 64.80
C ARG A 1086 -3.71 -10.08 65.99
N PRO A 1087 -4.26 -11.32 65.79
CA PRO A 1087 -3.83 -12.33 64.78
C PRO A 1087 -4.84 -13.39 64.21
N LEU A 1088 -4.34 -14.22 63.26
CA LEU A 1088 -4.59 -15.66 62.92
C LEU A 1088 -5.96 -16.29 63.31
N GLY A 1089 -6.75 -16.97 62.44
CA GLY A 1089 -6.44 -18.09 61.51
C GLY A 1089 -6.84 -19.45 62.14
N PRO A 1090 -6.85 -20.64 61.46
CA PRO A 1090 -6.90 -20.99 60.03
C PRO A 1090 -7.93 -22.14 59.69
N ALA A 1091 -7.89 -22.67 58.44
CA ALA A 1091 -8.47 -23.97 57.97
C ALA A 1091 -10.03 -24.11 57.95
N GLY A 1092 -10.64 -25.02 57.17
CA GLY A 1092 -10.14 -25.94 56.11
C GLY A 1092 -11.18 -27.00 55.69
N TRP A 1093 -10.95 -27.69 54.56
CA TRP A 1093 -11.76 -28.79 53.96
C TRP A 1093 -13.13 -28.37 53.36
N GLU A 1094 -13.46 -28.68 52.09
CA GLU A 1094 -13.71 -29.98 51.40
C GLU A 1094 -15.01 -30.70 51.86
N THR A 1095 -15.83 -31.33 51.01
CA THR A 1095 -15.93 -31.48 49.53
C THR A 1095 -17.37 -31.89 49.12
N ARG A 1096 -17.63 -32.07 47.82
CA ARG A 1096 -18.64 -32.95 47.17
C ARG A 1096 -19.98 -32.37 46.68
N ARG A 1097 -20.02 -32.22 45.34
CA ARG A 1097 -21.15 -32.44 44.40
C ARG A 1097 -21.93 -33.77 44.68
N PRO A 1098 -23.20 -33.97 44.26
CA PRO A 1098 -23.60 -33.88 42.84
C PRO A 1098 -25.01 -33.36 42.47
N LEU A 1099 -25.19 -33.19 41.15
CA LEU A 1099 -26.46 -32.92 40.43
C LEU A 1099 -27.34 -34.20 40.37
N PRO A 1100 -28.65 -34.09 40.06
CA PRO A 1100 -29.04 -34.14 38.63
C PRO A 1100 -30.17 -33.17 38.20
N THR A 1101 -30.18 -32.85 36.91
CA THR A 1101 -31.29 -32.30 36.09
C THR A 1101 -32.41 -33.36 35.87
N PRO A 1102 -33.67 -33.01 35.53
CA PRO A 1102 -34.01 -32.43 34.21
C PRO A 1102 -35.30 -31.57 34.05
N GLN A 1103 -35.49 -31.09 32.81
CA GLN A 1103 -36.74 -30.75 32.10
C GLN A 1103 -37.56 -29.46 32.42
N GLN A 1104 -37.52 -28.59 31.39
CA GLN A 1104 -38.47 -27.58 30.86
C GLN A 1104 -39.96 -28.05 30.74
N PRO A 1105 -40.95 -27.24 30.23
CA PRO A 1105 -40.92 -25.80 29.81
C PRO A 1105 -42.20 -24.95 30.20
N TRP A 1106 -42.32 -23.73 29.61
CA TRP A 1106 -43.50 -22.82 29.46
C TRP A 1106 -43.99 -21.90 30.62
N GLY A 1107 -43.61 -20.62 30.55
CA GLY A 1107 -44.54 -19.53 30.10
C GLY A 1107 -45.36 -18.71 31.12
N GLY A 1108 -45.39 -17.37 30.95
CA GLY A 1108 -46.46 -16.50 31.49
C GLY A 1108 -46.08 -15.03 31.79
N GLY A 1109 -46.87 -14.07 31.27
CA GLY A 1109 -46.89 -12.65 31.69
C GLY A 1109 -45.95 -11.68 30.95
N ALA A 1110 -46.26 -10.37 30.81
CA ALA A 1110 -47.52 -9.68 31.09
C ALA A 1110 -47.70 -8.35 30.31
N GLU A 1111 -48.95 -8.11 29.92
CA GLU A 1111 -49.76 -6.86 29.91
C GLU A 1111 -49.18 -5.42 29.79
N GLN A 1112 -49.85 -4.66 28.91
CA GLN A 1112 -50.38 -3.28 29.07
C GLN A 1112 -49.49 -2.12 29.59
N GLY A 1113 -49.34 -1.07 28.78
CA GLY A 1113 -48.87 0.27 29.22
C GLY A 1113 -49.98 1.17 29.80
N PRO A 1114 -49.66 2.38 30.32
CA PRO A 1114 -49.84 3.55 29.45
C PRO A 1114 -48.94 4.79 29.71
N ARG A 1115 -48.86 5.64 28.66
CA ARG A 1115 -48.73 7.13 28.64
C ARG A 1115 -47.78 7.88 29.61
N ALA A 1116 -46.82 8.55 28.97
CA ALA A 1116 -46.46 9.97 29.12
C ALA A 1116 -45.74 10.45 30.41
N GLY A 1117 -44.45 10.77 30.23
CA GLY A 1117 -43.67 11.71 31.05
C GLY A 1117 -42.98 12.73 30.14
N GLN A 1118 -42.92 14.00 30.54
CA GLN A 1118 -42.50 15.11 29.69
C GLN A 1118 -40.96 15.19 29.56
N CYS A 1119 -40.43 15.26 28.34
CA CYS A 1119 -39.08 15.78 28.11
C CYS A 1119 -39.11 17.32 28.04
N PRO A 1120 -38.17 18.04 28.67
CA PRO A 1120 -38.05 19.48 28.49
C PRO A 1120 -37.54 19.80 27.07
N ALA A 1121 -38.04 20.87 26.47
CA ALA A 1121 -37.54 21.36 25.19
C ALA A 1121 -36.22 22.12 25.40
N SER A 1122 -35.09 21.46 25.14
CA SER A 1122 -33.81 22.14 24.89
C SER A 1122 -33.76 22.58 23.43
N GLU A 1123 -33.71 23.89 23.17
CA GLU A 1123 -33.59 24.44 21.82
C GLU A 1123 -32.20 24.14 21.25
N SER A 1124 -32.07 23.05 20.48
CA SER A 1124 -30.86 22.77 19.71
C SER A 1124 -30.76 23.75 18.53
N SER A 1125 -29.77 24.63 18.59
CA SER A 1125 -29.45 25.59 17.54
C SER A 1125 -29.13 24.88 16.23
N LYS A 1126 -29.77 25.31 15.13
CA LYS A 1126 -29.52 24.77 13.79
C LYS A 1126 -28.27 25.40 13.17
N SER A 1127 -27.10 25.02 13.66
CA SER A 1127 -25.83 25.35 13.00
C SER A 1127 -25.46 24.30 11.95
N TRP A 1128 -25.43 24.72 10.68
CA TRP A 1128 -24.58 24.06 9.70
C TRP A 1128 -23.17 24.63 9.89
N ALA A 1129 -22.18 23.78 10.17
CA ALA A 1129 -20.82 24.23 10.47
C ALA A 1129 -20.16 24.80 9.20
N VAL A 1130 -19.79 26.07 9.26
CA VAL A 1130 -19.01 26.83 8.27
C VAL A 1130 -18.28 27.98 9.00
N GLU A 1131 -16.95 28.04 8.86
CA GLU A 1131 -15.98 29.12 9.17
C GLU A 1131 -16.23 30.22 10.24
N LEU A 1132 -15.18 30.42 11.07
CA LEU A 1132 -14.73 31.64 11.79
C LEU A 1132 -15.61 32.28 12.91
N THR A 1133 -14.97 32.56 14.05
CA THR A 1133 -15.22 33.70 14.98
C THR A 1133 -14.25 33.62 16.20
N PRO A 1134 -14.00 34.70 16.99
CA PRO A 1134 -14.60 36.04 16.90
C PRO A 1134 -13.60 37.20 16.71
N ASN A 1135 -14.11 38.31 16.18
CA ASN A 1135 -13.54 39.65 16.40
C ASN A 1135 -13.75 40.07 17.89
N SER A 1136 -13.26 41.18 18.45
CA SER A 1136 -12.87 42.49 17.89
C SER A 1136 -12.14 43.32 18.96
N LEU A 1137 -11.26 44.24 18.55
CA LEU A 1137 -11.46 45.69 18.76
C LEU A 1137 -10.35 46.53 18.10
N GLN A 1138 -10.57 47.84 18.03
CA GLN A 1138 -9.84 48.76 17.15
C GLN A 1138 -8.81 49.66 17.86
N ASP A 1139 -7.89 50.16 17.02
CA ASP A 1139 -7.25 51.48 17.07
C ASP A 1139 -6.24 51.90 18.16
N SER A 1140 -5.09 52.33 17.64
CA SER A 1140 -4.27 53.46 18.10
C SER A 1140 -3.40 53.34 19.38
N GLY A 1141 -2.10 53.14 19.15
CA GLY A 1141 -1.12 54.22 19.35
C GLY A 1141 -0.46 54.41 20.73
N GLN A 1142 0.88 54.49 20.71
CA GLN A 1142 1.79 54.92 21.80
C GLN A 1142 1.79 54.00 23.04
N ALA A 1143 2.79 53.12 23.30
CA ALA A 1143 4.26 53.25 23.33
C ALA A 1143 4.81 53.99 24.58
N ALA A 1144 6.01 53.54 25.02
CA ALA A 1144 6.79 53.98 26.19
C ALA A 1144 6.30 53.45 27.57
N SER A 1145 7.16 53.04 28.52
CA SER A 1145 8.63 52.84 28.47
C SER A 1145 9.23 52.15 29.72
N LEU A 1146 10.19 51.22 29.50
CA LEU A 1146 11.43 51.01 30.30
C LEU A 1146 11.28 50.50 31.78
N ARG A 1147 12.24 49.80 32.44
CA ARG A 1147 13.63 49.31 32.23
C ARG A 1147 13.97 48.24 33.30
N LEU A 1148 15.05 47.44 33.34
CA LEU A 1148 16.28 47.17 32.55
C LEU A 1148 16.69 45.67 32.78
N ALA A 1149 17.99 45.34 32.86
CA ALA A 1149 18.65 44.07 33.25
C ALA A 1149 18.20 42.79 32.50
N GLN A 1150 18.75 42.43 31.32
CA GLN A 1150 20.12 41.88 31.05
C GLN A 1150 20.36 40.52 31.74
N VAL A 1151 20.85 39.48 31.06
CA VAL A 1151 21.92 39.45 30.03
C VAL A 1151 21.52 38.79 28.70
N LEU A 1152 22.06 39.30 27.58
CA LEU A 1152 22.04 38.70 26.23
C LEU A 1152 23.27 39.18 25.42
N GLN A 1153 23.86 38.33 24.58
CA GLN A 1153 24.77 38.76 23.49
C GLN A 1153 24.64 37.86 22.24
N THR A 1154 24.46 38.50 21.08
CA THR A 1154 24.53 37.95 19.70
C THR A 1154 25.84 38.37 19.02
N PRO A 1155 26.22 37.84 17.83
CA PRO A 1155 26.14 38.74 16.65
C PRO A 1155 25.95 38.13 15.22
N SER A 1156 25.24 38.91 14.40
CA SER A 1156 25.29 39.20 12.93
C SER A 1156 26.18 38.49 11.88
N LYS A 1157 25.64 38.48 10.63
CA LYS A 1157 26.32 38.37 9.29
C LYS A 1157 27.36 39.49 9.03
N PRO A 1158 28.33 39.40 8.06
CA PRO A 1158 28.11 39.55 6.60
C PRO A 1158 29.08 38.73 5.68
N THR A 1159 29.39 39.21 4.45
CA THR A 1159 29.81 38.39 3.28
C THR A 1159 31.07 38.86 2.50
N GLN A 1160 31.83 37.90 1.92
CA GLN A 1160 32.61 37.92 0.64
C GLN A 1160 33.98 38.64 0.44
N ALA A 1161 35.00 37.80 0.11
CA ALA A 1161 35.89 37.79 -1.08
C ALA A 1161 37.15 38.70 -1.25
N LEU A 1162 38.34 38.10 -1.53
CA LEU A 1162 39.06 38.11 -2.84
C LEU A 1162 40.54 37.58 -2.84
N MET A 1163 40.97 37.03 -3.99
CA MET A 1163 42.35 36.95 -4.58
C MET A 1163 43.51 36.08 -3.98
N LEU A 1164 43.74 34.92 -4.64
CA LEU A 1164 44.97 34.48 -5.33
C LEU A 1164 46.40 34.84 -4.82
N ASN A 1165 47.25 33.82 -4.62
CA ASN A 1165 48.35 33.49 -5.56
C ASN A 1165 49.02 32.11 -5.32
N SER A 1166 49.69 31.58 -6.35
CA SER A 1166 50.38 30.26 -6.41
C SER A 1166 51.91 30.37 -6.30
N ILE A 1167 52.64 29.26 -6.04
CA ILE A 1167 53.85 28.82 -6.80
C ILE A 1167 54.53 27.52 -6.24
N GLN A 1168 54.94 26.64 -7.17
CA GLN A 1168 55.96 25.56 -7.15
C GLN A 1168 55.84 24.26 -6.32
N GLU A 1169 56.16 23.16 -7.02
CA GLU A 1169 56.49 21.81 -6.56
C GLU A 1169 58.00 21.67 -6.23
N PRO A 1170 58.50 20.49 -5.80
CA PRO A 1170 59.03 19.54 -6.79
C PRO A 1170 58.72 18.03 -6.52
N GLU A 1171 59.13 17.19 -7.47
CA GLU A 1171 58.81 15.76 -7.65
C GLU A 1171 59.45 14.78 -6.62
N GLY A 1172 58.90 13.56 -6.45
CA GLY A 1172 59.39 12.61 -5.42
C GLY A 1172 58.94 11.14 -5.38
N SER A 1173 58.51 10.53 -6.50
CA SER A 1173 58.48 9.06 -6.79
C SER A 1173 57.82 8.01 -5.83
N ILE A 1174 56.74 7.36 -6.31
CA ILE A 1174 56.35 5.90 -6.26
C ILE A 1174 56.60 5.12 -4.92
N GLU A 1175 55.63 4.57 -4.18
CA GLU A 1175 54.84 3.34 -4.49
C GLU A 1175 53.61 3.12 -3.56
N GLY A 1176 52.51 2.62 -4.16
CA GLY A 1176 51.57 1.62 -3.61
C GLY A 1176 50.82 1.83 -2.27
N PHE A 1177 49.53 2.20 -2.35
CA PHE A 1177 48.43 1.56 -1.59
C PHE A 1177 47.09 1.79 -2.31
N MET A 1178 46.11 0.88 -2.15
CA MET A 1178 44.79 0.98 -2.79
C MET A 1178 43.86 1.92 -2.03
N GLU A 1179 43.16 2.82 -2.72
CA GLU A 1179 42.16 3.71 -2.11
C GLU A 1179 40.86 2.98 -1.73
N ALA A 1180 40.24 3.45 -0.65
CA ALA A 1180 38.87 3.09 -0.28
C ALA A 1180 37.84 3.75 -1.24
N PRO A 1181 36.63 3.18 -1.40
CA PRO A 1181 35.58 3.80 -2.20
C PRO A 1181 35.18 5.14 -1.57
N ARG A 1182 35.34 6.24 -2.33
CA ARG A 1182 34.95 7.58 -1.88
C ARG A 1182 33.43 7.70 -1.85
N MET A 1183 32.89 8.31 -0.80
CA MET A 1183 31.50 8.74 -0.77
C MET A 1183 31.28 9.82 -1.83
N GLU A 1184 30.44 9.55 -2.82
CA GLU A 1184 29.84 10.63 -3.61
C GLU A 1184 28.76 11.32 -2.77
N THR A 1185 28.88 12.63 -2.62
CA THR A 1185 27.76 13.44 -2.13
C THR A 1185 26.70 13.51 -3.24
N PRO A 1186 25.40 13.53 -2.91
CA PRO A 1186 24.35 13.56 -3.92
C PRO A 1186 24.43 14.88 -4.71
N GLN A 1187 25.00 14.82 -5.91
CA GLN A 1187 25.00 15.96 -6.82
C GLN A 1187 23.55 16.33 -7.13
N ALA A 1188 23.21 17.61 -6.97
CA ALA A 1188 21.89 18.10 -7.31
C ALA A 1188 21.64 17.87 -8.80
N LEU A 1189 20.73 16.95 -9.12
CA LEU A 1189 20.44 16.52 -10.48
C LEU A 1189 19.77 17.68 -11.24
N GLY A 1190 20.62 18.49 -11.87
CA GLY A 1190 20.25 19.66 -12.69
C GLY A 1190 19.57 19.26 -13.99
N SER A 1191 18.43 18.58 -13.88
CA SER A 1191 17.58 18.21 -14.99
C SER A 1191 17.06 19.47 -15.68
N VAL A 1192 17.74 19.87 -16.75
CA VAL A 1192 17.16 20.75 -17.76
C VAL A 1192 16.04 19.94 -18.42
N MET A 1193 14.83 20.09 -17.91
CA MET A 1193 13.64 19.42 -18.46
C MET A 1193 13.58 19.63 -19.97
N SER A 1194 13.70 18.53 -20.71
CA SER A 1194 13.39 18.46 -22.14
C SER A 1194 11.88 18.53 -22.32
N LEU A 1195 11.31 19.72 -22.04
CA LEU A 1195 9.92 20.04 -22.36
C LEU A 1195 9.69 19.81 -23.85
N HIS A 1196 9.09 18.66 -24.16
CA HIS A 1196 8.68 18.34 -25.52
C HIS A 1196 7.49 19.22 -25.86
N PHE A 1197 7.62 20.05 -26.89
CA PHE A 1197 6.49 20.82 -27.40
C PHE A 1197 5.83 20.00 -28.50
N ASP A 1198 4.50 20.00 -28.54
CA ASP A 1198 3.67 19.18 -29.44
C ASP A 1198 3.04 20.00 -30.57
N GLY A 1199 3.00 21.34 -30.44
CA GLY A 1199 2.52 22.26 -31.46
C GLY A 1199 3.35 23.54 -31.60
N ARG A 1200 3.13 24.24 -32.71
CA ARG A 1200 3.66 25.58 -33.01
C ARG A 1200 2.51 26.49 -33.40
N ALA A 1201 2.45 27.69 -32.83
CA ALA A 1201 1.46 28.70 -33.16
C ALA A 1201 2.11 30.09 -33.28
N GLN A 1202 1.52 30.96 -34.08
CA GLN A 1202 1.92 32.36 -34.19
C GLN A 1202 1.02 33.23 -33.30
N ASP A 1203 1.62 34.11 -32.50
CA ASP A 1203 0.84 35.06 -31.70
C ASP A 1203 0.29 36.19 -32.58
N SER A 1204 -1.03 36.32 -32.61
CA SER A 1204 -1.76 37.26 -33.46
C SER A 1204 -1.58 38.74 -33.10
N ARG A 1205 -0.84 39.09 -32.03
CA ARG A 1205 -0.58 40.49 -31.62
C ARG A 1205 0.86 40.92 -31.88
N THR A 1206 1.79 39.98 -31.92
CA THR A 1206 3.24 40.23 -32.03
C THR A 1206 3.87 39.62 -33.28
N GLY A 1207 3.16 38.73 -33.98
CA GLY A 1207 3.65 38.05 -35.19
C GLY A 1207 4.77 37.03 -34.93
N ARG A 1208 5.07 36.72 -33.67
CA ARG A 1208 6.12 35.76 -33.29
C ARG A 1208 5.55 34.37 -33.13
N ASP A 1209 6.33 33.38 -33.56
CA ASP A 1209 6.01 31.99 -33.30
C ASP A 1209 6.39 31.60 -31.88
N TYR A 1210 5.60 30.69 -31.32
CA TYR A 1210 5.95 29.95 -30.12
C TYR A 1210 5.59 28.48 -30.30
N LEU A 1211 6.45 27.63 -29.75
CA LEU A 1211 6.13 26.25 -29.47
C LEU A 1211 5.22 26.18 -28.23
N PHE A 1212 4.26 25.28 -28.23
CA PHE A 1212 3.40 24.99 -27.08
C PHE A 1212 3.34 23.49 -26.80
N ASN A 1213 3.05 23.14 -25.55
CA ASN A 1213 2.73 21.79 -25.11
C ASN A 1213 1.28 21.80 -24.61
N THR A 1214 0.40 21.02 -25.23
CA THR A 1214 -1.04 21.00 -24.93
C THR A 1214 -1.35 20.50 -23.52
N HIS A 1215 -0.60 19.52 -23.02
CA HIS A 1215 -0.84 18.85 -21.75
C HIS A 1215 -0.41 19.66 -20.52
N THR A 1216 0.63 20.48 -20.63
CA THR A 1216 1.20 21.30 -19.54
C THR A 1216 0.88 22.79 -19.67
N GLY A 1217 0.38 23.23 -20.82
CA GLY A 1217 0.16 24.64 -21.14
C GLY A 1217 1.45 25.46 -21.34
N ALA A 1218 2.63 24.84 -21.24
CA ALA A 1218 3.92 25.50 -21.39
C ALA A 1218 4.08 26.09 -22.80
N ARG A 1219 4.66 27.30 -22.89
CA ARG A 1219 4.93 27.99 -24.15
C ARG A 1219 6.37 28.49 -24.21
N ARG A 1220 7.03 28.26 -25.34
CA ARG A 1220 8.39 28.71 -25.62
C ARG A 1220 8.43 29.46 -26.94
N TRP A 1221 8.64 30.77 -26.87
CA TRP A 1221 8.85 31.62 -28.03
C TRP A 1221 10.09 31.20 -28.81
N LEU A 1222 10.00 31.31 -30.14
CA LEU A 1222 11.10 31.08 -31.10
C LEU A 1222 11.78 32.41 -31.48
#